data_AF-A0A2G7FUB8-F1
#
_entry.id   AF-A0A2G7FUB8-F1
#
_cell.length_a   1.000
_cell.length_b   1.000
_cell.length_c   1.000
_cell.angle_alpha   90.00
_cell.angle_beta   90.00
_cell.angle_gamma   90.00
#
_symmetry.space_group_name_H-M   'P 1'
#
loop_
_entity.id
_entity.type
_entity.pdbx_description
1 polymer ?
#
loop_
_entity_poly.entity_id
_entity_poly.type
_entity_poly.pdbx_seq_one_letter_code
_entity_poly.pdbx_strand_id
1 'polypeptide(L)'
;MFRKMIGREKVDEDILSKAKELTQLPQGDLKSIIRGLRKTDPAVGDDDYYAIFLKCEEEGSYRHKSKRSVTLSHLRCLIDIDRPNAERVLAHTVPPDNIIHALERLLAQRLITAEVAKAAAFRFVTGCGQNIASQHLRPGVSVIQMVTSARTAHHISDKVAIRAQNAYFLLLGPEEVSRIMRKEGIPEGESVSLFKAAEREGLGDVNVALMRQWKPITRDTIQDIIDKGYGHTFEEARNEYDARQLMWKHGVDRQDAKGALEKSNGDINKADQACKELADAARKNLQIPSVIPTRDTRSAPNVTKNTRVVAVLGVDEGLNDPNAASPSLGDGWMVSDFYLWLSVLDGMGKSQQWITGMDPAYLLERYGREDKVTMEDIEGDGSIFKPVQTKWAAGFIHGDPFEERKVVLDDALLPKIRDRVTIGPNGSALRDFFLNRLEETVKDAAQCGDRVLLMIFSHGDYDTDGGLLVGVSPFDNEEDIKNAVIRPEHIASILAQHPSVKLTIYMTSCYSGHWVETVEFQGRDLKPVILAAANRNEESFGFVWSHTQRHAGGLFSAATITELCKEPISLPQGASEDTSREYRKLTTEITAEMNRLCLPANITAFYGSSPVFSDRESQERFWRRTGYSLHDYRTNFGRLQTLPPSDPHPKRDRRRFIADSIDGTHPDILAWQQRHPGVVDEDYPEATGGYGATSRGLVAPRSMRYLINLYLKAKPRLEAPEHKALWGRWRMYNKGQLNHEQKVALRRELLACLQMNTMANQYAKILGLYKLSRIESWTVASTAQYYDRDTFGEYSDTIAHSRILHIELPNKLMVKYHRKPSQYLAASMLLAGYNKWDVQEAIAKLWRLRKSGKIMDQVSADYLHSIRYSKSVETIRALLGVKHTTQPRRSLADVNWR
;
A
#
# COMPACT_ATOMS: atom_id res chain seq x y z
N MET A 1 -21.06 81.56 -10.43
CA MET A 1 -21.92 80.39 -10.74
C MET A 1 -21.22 79.04 -10.52
N PHE A 2 -19.93 78.87 -10.87
CA PHE A 2 -19.18 77.61 -10.66
C PHE A 2 -19.12 77.09 -9.20
N ARG A 3 -19.09 77.98 -8.19
CA ARG A 3 -19.17 77.58 -6.76
C ARG A 3 -20.53 76.99 -6.32
N LYS A 4 -21.62 77.23 -7.07
CA LYS A 4 -22.96 76.66 -6.78
C LYS A 4 -23.20 75.29 -7.44
N MET A 5 -22.38 74.90 -8.42
CA MET A 5 -22.46 73.58 -9.06
C MET A 5 -21.77 72.47 -8.23
N ILE A 6 -20.69 72.80 -7.50
CA ILE A 6 -19.98 71.83 -6.63
C ILE A 6 -20.82 71.48 -5.37
N GLY A 7 -21.82 72.30 -5.02
CA GLY A 7 -22.66 72.10 -3.83
C GLY A 7 -23.76 71.04 -3.96
N ARG A 8 -23.91 70.36 -5.10
CA ARG A 8 -24.92 69.32 -5.33
C ARG A 8 -24.37 68.08 -6.03
N GLU A 9 -23.11 67.72 -5.79
CA GLU A 9 -22.70 66.35 -6.12
C GLU A 9 -23.48 65.38 -5.23
N LYS A 10 -24.36 64.61 -5.86
CA LYS A 10 -25.09 63.52 -5.22
C LYS A 10 -24.07 62.42 -4.99
N VAL A 11 -23.77 62.11 -3.72
CA VAL A 11 -23.00 60.91 -3.39
C VAL A 11 -23.84 59.72 -3.84
N ASP A 12 -23.21 58.79 -4.55
CA ASP A 12 -23.87 57.58 -5.04
C ASP A 12 -24.50 56.80 -3.87
N GLU A 13 -25.75 56.35 -4.06
CA GLU A 13 -26.47 55.62 -3.02
C GLU A 13 -25.89 54.22 -2.81
N ASP A 14 -25.28 53.61 -3.83
CA ASP A 14 -24.63 52.30 -3.70
C ASP A 14 -23.37 52.39 -2.83
N ILE A 15 -22.57 53.43 -3.05
CA ILE A 15 -21.39 53.75 -2.23
C ILE A 15 -21.80 54.08 -0.79
N LEU A 16 -22.86 54.88 -0.59
CA LEU A 16 -23.38 55.20 0.74
C LEU A 16 -23.89 53.96 1.48
N SER A 17 -24.60 53.08 0.77
CA SER A 17 -25.11 51.82 1.31
C SER A 17 -23.96 50.91 1.74
N LYS A 18 -22.95 50.76 0.89
CA LYS A 18 -21.77 49.94 1.17
C LYS A 18 -20.90 50.52 2.28
N ALA A 19 -20.68 51.85 2.28
CA ALA A 19 -19.97 52.55 3.36
C ALA A 19 -20.70 52.38 4.70
N LYS A 20 -22.03 52.48 4.73
CA LYS A 20 -22.85 52.21 5.92
C LYS A 20 -22.66 50.78 6.41
N GLU A 21 -22.67 49.82 5.49
CA GLU A 21 -22.46 48.41 5.80
C GLU A 21 -21.10 48.15 6.45
N LEU A 22 -20.02 48.71 5.88
CA LEU A 22 -18.64 48.46 6.32
C LEU A 22 -18.27 49.25 7.59
N THR A 23 -18.64 50.53 7.67
CA THR A 23 -18.32 51.42 8.81
C THR A 23 -19.24 51.21 10.01
N GLN A 24 -20.46 50.72 9.80
CA GLN A 24 -21.51 50.60 10.83
C GLN A 24 -21.93 51.96 11.44
N LEU A 25 -21.80 53.03 10.66
CA LEU A 25 -22.24 54.38 11.00
C LEU A 25 -23.53 54.75 10.27
N PRO A 26 -24.34 55.70 10.79
CA PRO A 26 -25.53 56.19 10.11
C PRO A 26 -25.21 56.83 8.75
N GLN A 27 -26.09 56.62 7.77
CA GLN A 27 -25.94 57.14 6.40
C GLN A 27 -25.87 58.68 6.34
N GLY A 28 -26.54 59.37 7.28
CA GLY A 28 -26.51 60.84 7.38
C GLY A 28 -25.12 61.38 7.67
N ASP A 29 -24.40 60.75 8.59
CA ASP A 29 -23.05 61.15 9.02
C ASP A 29 -22.05 60.88 7.89
N LEU A 30 -22.13 59.69 7.27
CA LEU A 30 -21.27 59.29 6.15
C LEU A 30 -21.41 60.22 4.95
N LYS A 31 -22.62 60.69 4.66
CA LYS A 31 -22.88 61.63 3.54
C LYS A 31 -22.18 62.97 3.73
N SER A 32 -22.07 63.46 4.97
CA SER A 32 -21.32 64.67 5.29
C SER A 32 -19.82 64.44 5.13
N ILE A 33 -19.33 63.31 5.67
CA ILE A 33 -17.91 62.95 5.68
C ILE A 33 -17.37 62.72 4.27
N ILE A 34 -18.08 61.98 3.41
CA ILE A 34 -17.68 61.73 2.01
C ILE A 34 -17.61 63.04 1.23
N ARG A 35 -18.56 63.96 1.43
CA ARG A 35 -18.52 65.29 0.82
C ARG A 35 -17.37 66.15 1.34
N GLY A 36 -17.03 66.01 2.62
CA GLY A 36 -15.88 66.65 3.23
C GLY A 36 -14.57 66.17 2.61
N LEU A 37 -14.42 64.84 2.51
CA LEU A 37 -13.26 64.18 1.89
C LEU A 37 -13.05 64.62 0.44
N ARG A 38 -14.09 64.63 -0.39
CA ARG A 38 -14.00 65.11 -1.79
C ARG A 38 -13.50 66.55 -1.92
N LYS A 39 -13.79 67.40 -0.94
CA LYS A 39 -13.32 68.80 -0.94
C LYS A 39 -11.85 68.92 -0.54
N THR A 40 -11.38 68.05 0.34
CA THR A 40 -10.02 68.10 0.89
C THR A 40 -9.03 67.28 0.08
N ASP A 41 -9.46 66.16 -0.50
CA ASP A 41 -8.64 65.28 -1.32
C ASP A 41 -9.46 64.72 -2.50
N PRO A 42 -9.43 65.40 -3.66
CA PRO A 42 -10.16 64.96 -4.86
C PRO A 42 -9.64 63.65 -5.46
N ALA A 43 -8.48 63.16 -5.03
CA ALA A 43 -7.87 61.93 -5.55
C ALA A 43 -8.38 60.67 -4.85
N VAL A 44 -9.10 60.79 -3.73
CA VAL A 44 -9.75 59.68 -3.04
C VAL A 44 -11.00 59.27 -3.82
N GLY A 45 -10.97 58.07 -4.40
CA GLY A 45 -12.13 57.49 -5.08
C GLY A 45 -13.30 57.28 -4.11
N ASP A 46 -14.52 57.31 -4.63
CA ASP A 46 -15.73 57.12 -3.82
C ASP A 46 -15.82 55.72 -3.19
N ASP A 47 -15.02 54.77 -3.68
CA ASP A 47 -14.90 53.39 -3.22
C ASP A 47 -13.72 53.13 -2.26
N ASP A 48 -12.94 54.17 -1.87
CA ASP A 48 -11.89 54.03 -0.84
C ASP A 48 -12.51 54.09 0.58
N TYR A 49 -13.20 53.02 0.95
CA TYR A 49 -13.87 52.89 2.26
C TYR A 49 -12.92 53.03 3.45
N TYR A 50 -11.63 52.75 3.27
CA TYR A 50 -10.62 52.93 4.30
C TYR A 50 -10.35 54.42 4.58
N ALA A 51 -10.24 55.25 3.54
CA ALA A 51 -10.11 56.70 3.70
C ALA A 51 -11.34 57.31 4.38
N ILE A 52 -12.54 56.80 4.02
CA ILE A 52 -13.80 57.16 4.70
C ILE A 52 -13.73 56.80 6.18
N PHE A 53 -13.29 55.58 6.51
CA PHE A 53 -13.13 55.13 7.90
C PHE A 53 -12.18 56.04 8.70
N LEU A 54 -10.99 56.34 8.16
CA LEU A 54 -10.00 57.19 8.83
C LEU A 54 -10.55 58.60 9.11
N LYS A 55 -11.30 59.18 8.17
CA LYS A 55 -11.95 60.49 8.38
C LYS A 55 -13.03 60.44 9.46
N CYS A 56 -13.84 59.37 9.47
CA CYS A 56 -14.83 59.16 10.51
C CYS A 56 -14.19 59.05 11.90
N GLU A 57 -13.04 58.39 11.99
CA GLU A 57 -12.27 58.28 13.24
C GLU A 57 -11.70 59.63 13.67
N GLU A 58 -11.10 60.39 12.76
CA GLU A 58 -10.56 61.75 13.00
C GLU A 58 -11.64 62.72 13.52
N GLU A 59 -12.82 62.72 12.90
CA GLU A 59 -13.95 63.57 13.30
C GLU A 59 -14.66 63.08 14.59
N GLY A 60 -14.20 61.96 15.16
CA GLY A 60 -14.71 61.43 16.43
C GLY A 60 -16.04 60.70 16.32
N SER A 61 -16.43 60.23 15.12
CA SER A 61 -17.70 59.52 14.88
C SER A 61 -17.79 58.18 15.63
N TYR A 62 -16.65 57.65 16.08
CA TYR A 62 -16.56 56.40 16.84
C TYR A 62 -16.42 56.58 18.36
N ARG A 63 -16.48 57.81 18.90
CA ARG A 63 -16.24 58.09 20.35
C ARG A 63 -17.12 57.27 21.31
N HIS A 64 -18.31 56.87 20.89
CA HIS A 64 -19.26 56.09 21.69
C HIS A 64 -19.30 54.59 21.34
N LYS A 65 -18.42 54.13 20.44
CA LYS A 65 -18.36 52.72 20.00
C LYS A 65 -17.27 51.99 20.78
N SER A 66 -17.50 50.70 21.05
CA SER A 66 -16.47 49.84 21.67
C SER A 66 -15.25 49.69 20.76
N LYS A 67 -14.06 49.53 21.34
CA LYS A 67 -12.80 49.28 20.61
C LYS A 67 -12.94 48.15 19.57
N ARG A 68 -13.56 47.04 19.96
CA ARG A 68 -13.84 45.90 19.07
C ARG A 68 -14.72 46.26 17.87
N SER A 69 -15.75 47.08 18.07
CA SER A 69 -16.59 47.55 16.97
C SER A 69 -15.82 48.45 16.01
N VAL A 70 -14.92 49.29 16.53
CA VAL A 70 -14.06 50.16 15.71
C VAL A 70 -13.11 49.29 14.89
N THR A 71 -12.45 48.32 15.51
CA THR A 71 -11.52 47.42 14.81
C THR A 71 -12.21 46.53 13.77
N LEU A 72 -13.43 46.06 14.05
CA LEU A 72 -14.24 45.33 13.07
C LEU A 72 -14.54 46.20 11.84
N SER A 73 -14.99 47.45 12.05
CA SER A 73 -15.21 48.40 10.95
C SER A 73 -13.92 48.73 10.21
N HIS A 74 -12.79 48.84 10.92
CA HIS A 74 -11.46 49.11 10.36
C HIS A 74 -11.00 48.01 9.40
N LEU A 75 -11.04 46.74 9.84
CA LEU A 75 -10.67 45.61 8.99
C LEU A 75 -11.60 45.49 7.77
N ARG A 76 -12.91 45.69 7.97
CA ARG A 76 -13.90 45.60 6.88
C ARG A 76 -13.71 46.71 5.85
N CYS A 77 -13.48 47.95 6.28
CA CYS A 77 -13.21 49.06 5.36
C CYS A 77 -11.86 48.93 4.65
N LEU A 78 -10.89 48.21 5.24
CA LEU A 78 -9.57 48.02 4.69
C LEU A 78 -9.53 47.04 3.51
N ILE A 79 -10.33 45.96 3.55
CA ILE A 79 -10.29 44.86 2.56
C ILE A 79 -11.66 44.43 1.99
N ASP A 80 -12.75 45.13 2.32
CA ASP A 80 -14.13 44.82 1.90
C ASP A 80 -14.53 43.34 2.15
N ILE A 81 -14.41 42.93 3.40
CA ILE A 81 -14.79 41.56 3.84
C ILE A 81 -16.13 41.57 4.57
N ASP A 82 -16.89 40.49 4.44
CA ASP A 82 -18.14 40.30 5.16
C ASP A 82 -17.92 40.23 6.68
N ARG A 83 -18.96 40.62 7.41
CA ARG A 83 -18.92 40.71 8.87
C ARG A 83 -18.65 39.35 9.55
N PRO A 84 -19.30 38.23 9.18
CA PRO A 84 -19.01 36.93 9.78
C PRO A 84 -17.55 36.51 9.67
N ASN A 85 -16.94 36.63 8.48
CA ASN A 85 -15.54 36.26 8.29
C ASN A 85 -14.59 37.18 9.07
N ALA A 86 -14.88 38.49 9.11
CA ALA A 86 -14.11 39.43 9.92
C ALA A 86 -14.17 39.13 11.42
N GLU A 87 -15.37 38.91 11.97
CA GLU A 87 -15.57 38.57 13.38
C GLU A 87 -14.89 37.26 13.76
N ARG A 88 -14.99 36.24 12.89
CA ARG A 88 -14.35 34.93 13.11
C ARG A 88 -12.83 35.03 13.18
N VAL A 89 -12.23 35.81 12.28
CA VAL A 89 -10.76 35.94 12.25
C VAL A 89 -10.26 36.78 13.43
N LEU A 90 -10.88 37.93 13.70
CA LEU A 90 -10.48 38.82 14.80
C LEU A 90 -10.53 38.13 16.17
N ALA A 91 -11.50 37.23 16.39
CA ALA A 91 -11.61 36.45 17.62
C ALA A 91 -10.38 35.57 17.94
N HIS A 92 -9.55 35.26 16.94
CA HIS A 92 -8.37 34.40 17.07
C HIS A 92 -7.06 35.17 16.85
N THR A 93 -7.04 36.48 17.14
CA THR A 93 -5.84 37.32 17.01
C THR A 93 -5.23 37.66 18.38
N VAL A 94 -3.99 38.17 18.37
CA VAL A 94 -3.19 38.41 19.57
C VAL A 94 -2.72 39.86 19.60
N PRO A 95 -2.97 40.60 20.70
CA PRO A 95 -4.20 40.59 21.48
C PRO A 95 -5.45 40.61 20.57
N PRO A 96 -6.64 40.22 21.07
CA PRO A 96 -7.85 40.16 20.25
C PRO A 96 -8.06 41.46 19.48
N ASP A 97 -8.54 41.32 18.26
CA ASP A 97 -8.77 42.38 17.30
C ASP A 97 -7.50 43.00 16.68
N ASN A 98 -6.43 42.21 16.46
CA ASN A 98 -5.24 42.70 15.74
C ASN A 98 -5.39 42.65 14.21
N ILE A 99 -5.28 43.78 13.53
CA ILE A 99 -5.52 43.87 12.07
C ILE A 99 -4.44 43.17 11.25
N ILE A 100 -3.15 43.36 11.55
CA ILE A 100 -2.08 42.71 10.77
C ILE A 100 -2.17 41.19 10.91
N HIS A 101 -2.37 40.70 12.14
CA HIS A 101 -2.54 39.25 12.36
C HIS A 101 -3.82 38.73 11.68
N ALA A 102 -4.92 39.49 11.67
CA ALA A 102 -6.13 39.12 10.95
C ALA A 102 -5.89 38.97 9.44
N LEU A 103 -5.14 39.89 8.82
CA LEU A 103 -4.78 39.81 7.41
C LEU A 103 -3.95 38.55 7.10
N GLU A 104 -3.01 38.18 7.97
CA GLU A 104 -2.21 36.96 7.82
C GLU A 104 -3.08 35.70 7.88
N ARG A 105 -4.05 35.66 8.80
CA ARG A 105 -4.98 34.53 8.94
C ARG A 105 -5.94 34.42 7.76
N LEU A 106 -6.41 35.54 7.21
CA LEU A 106 -7.22 35.56 6.00
C LEU A 106 -6.46 35.04 4.78
N LEU A 107 -5.18 35.41 4.65
CA LEU A 107 -4.30 34.89 3.61
C LEU A 107 -4.08 33.37 3.77
N ALA A 108 -3.81 32.90 4.99
CA ALA A 108 -3.63 31.48 5.27
C ALA A 108 -4.90 30.66 4.96
N GLN A 109 -6.08 31.23 5.21
CA GLN A 109 -7.38 30.65 4.86
C GLN A 109 -7.76 30.81 3.38
N ARG A 110 -6.90 31.46 2.57
CA ARG A 110 -7.12 31.76 1.14
C ARG A 110 -8.38 32.58 0.88
N LEU A 111 -8.79 33.42 1.82
CA LEU A 111 -9.92 34.33 1.68
C LEU A 111 -9.52 35.64 0.98
N ILE A 112 -8.23 35.97 0.98
CA ILE A 112 -7.64 37.11 0.26
C ILE A 112 -6.34 36.69 -0.42
N THR A 113 -5.92 37.45 -1.45
CA THR A 113 -4.63 37.22 -2.13
C THR A 113 -3.46 37.85 -1.37
N ALA A 114 -2.24 37.45 -1.72
CA ALA A 114 -1.03 38.01 -1.11
C ALA A 114 -0.87 39.50 -1.41
N GLU A 115 -1.27 39.94 -2.61
CA GLU A 115 -1.27 41.33 -3.05
C GLU A 115 -2.24 42.17 -2.22
N VAL A 116 -3.47 41.68 -2.02
CA VAL A 116 -4.49 42.36 -1.20
C VAL A 116 -4.03 42.46 0.25
N ALA A 117 -3.51 41.38 0.83
CA ALA A 117 -3.00 41.38 2.19
C ALA A 117 -1.85 42.38 2.40
N LYS A 118 -0.89 42.45 1.45
CA LYS A 118 0.24 43.40 1.50
C LYS A 118 -0.21 44.85 1.36
N ALA A 119 -1.08 45.14 0.39
CA ALA A 119 -1.61 46.48 0.19
C ALA A 119 -2.39 46.96 1.42
N ALA A 120 -3.24 46.10 1.97
CA ALA A 120 -3.99 46.36 3.20
C ALA A 120 -3.06 46.60 4.41
N ALA A 121 -2.09 45.72 4.63
CA ALA A 121 -1.12 45.87 5.71
C ALA A 121 -0.34 47.18 5.59
N PHE A 122 0.12 47.54 4.37
CA PHE A 122 0.78 48.81 4.09
C PHE A 122 -0.10 50.03 4.40
N ARG A 123 -1.36 50.02 3.94
CA ARG A 123 -2.33 51.10 4.22
C ARG A 123 -2.64 51.23 5.70
N PHE A 124 -2.74 50.11 6.41
CA PHE A 124 -2.95 50.08 7.86
C PHE A 124 -1.79 50.73 8.62
N VAL A 125 -0.54 50.38 8.30
CA VAL A 125 0.62 50.89 9.06
C VAL A 125 1.04 52.31 8.69
N THR A 126 0.71 52.78 7.48
CA THR A 126 1.07 54.12 6.99
C THR A 126 -0.06 55.15 7.05
N GLY A 127 -1.32 54.68 7.06
CA GLY A 127 -2.50 55.55 6.93
C GLY A 127 -2.75 56.06 5.49
N CYS A 128 -2.00 55.58 4.49
CA CYS A 128 -2.15 56.04 3.11
C CYS A 128 -3.40 55.46 2.41
N GLY A 129 -3.91 56.19 1.42
CA GLY A 129 -5.00 55.74 0.54
C GLY A 129 -4.58 54.66 -0.47
N GLN A 130 -5.57 54.08 -1.17
CA GLN A 130 -5.38 52.96 -2.10
C GLN A 130 -4.44 53.30 -3.27
N ASN A 131 -4.46 54.55 -3.75
CA ASN A 131 -3.62 55.01 -4.87
C ASN A 131 -2.13 54.91 -4.55
N ILE A 132 -1.72 55.40 -3.38
CA ILE A 132 -0.32 55.32 -2.94
C ILE A 132 0.09 53.87 -2.72
N ALA A 133 -0.76 53.06 -2.09
CA ALA A 133 -0.48 51.63 -1.89
C ALA A 133 -0.25 50.89 -3.21
N SER A 134 -1.05 51.20 -4.24
CA SER A 134 -0.96 50.59 -5.57
C SER A 134 0.33 50.96 -6.31
N GLN A 135 0.84 52.19 -6.14
CA GLN A 135 2.09 52.63 -6.76
C GLN A 135 3.33 51.88 -6.24
N HIS A 136 3.31 51.44 -4.98
CA HIS A 136 4.42 50.75 -4.34
C HIS A 136 4.27 49.22 -4.32
N LEU A 137 3.11 48.69 -4.72
CA LEU A 137 2.85 47.26 -4.78
C LEU A 137 3.48 46.64 -6.04
N ARG A 138 4.37 45.65 -5.86
CA ARG A 138 4.93 44.84 -6.96
C ARG A 138 5.06 43.37 -6.54
N PRO A 139 5.08 42.41 -7.49
CA PRO A 139 5.35 41.01 -7.18
C PRO A 139 6.66 40.84 -6.40
N GLY A 140 6.63 40.03 -5.34
CA GLY A 140 7.82 39.74 -4.52
C GLY A 140 8.23 40.81 -3.50
N VAL A 141 7.65 42.02 -3.54
CA VAL A 141 8.00 43.11 -2.59
C VAL A 141 7.31 42.90 -1.24
N SER A 142 8.00 43.21 -0.13
CA SER A 142 7.48 43.15 1.24
C SER A 142 6.84 44.47 1.68
N VAL A 143 5.98 44.45 2.71
CA VAL A 143 5.36 45.66 3.28
C VAL A 143 6.43 46.67 3.72
N ILE A 144 7.55 46.21 4.27
CA ILE A 144 8.67 47.06 4.69
C ILE A 144 9.35 47.73 3.50
N GLN A 145 9.55 47.00 2.40
CA GLN A 145 10.08 47.58 1.16
C GLN A 145 9.11 48.61 0.55
N MET A 146 7.80 48.38 0.67
CA MET A 146 6.79 49.38 0.28
C MET A 146 6.90 50.65 1.15
N VAL A 147 7.05 50.52 2.47
CA VAL A 147 7.27 51.66 3.39
C VAL A 147 8.53 52.42 3.04
N THR A 148 9.65 51.73 2.79
CA THR A 148 10.91 52.35 2.37
C THR A 148 10.76 53.06 1.04
N SER A 149 10.08 52.46 0.06
CA SER A 149 9.84 53.07 -1.25
C SER A 149 8.96 54.32 -1.14
N ALA A 150 7.92 54.30 -0.31
CA ALA A 150 7.06 55.46 -0.07
C ALA A 150 7.80 56.59 0.64
N ARG A 151 8.69 56.26 1.60
CA ARG A 151 9.57 57.24 2.25
C ARG A 151 10.52 57.90 1.26
N THR A 152 11.20 57.10 0.42
CA THR A 152 12.12 57.62 -0.61
C THR A 152 11.41 58.44 -1.67
N ALA A 153 10.15 58.12 -1.98
CA ALA A 153 9.32 58.91 -2.88
C ALA A 153 8.67 60.14 -2.20
N HIS A 154 8.98 60.42 -0.92
CA HIS A 154 8.40 61.48 -0.11
C HIS A 154 6.86 61.44 0.02
N HIS A 155 6.25 60.26 -0.18
CA HIS A 155 4.81 60.06 0.03
C HIS A 155 4.47 59.93 1.52
N ILE A 156 5.44 59.57 2.37
CA ILE A 156 5.32 59.56 3.83
C ILE A 156 6.57 60.19 4.47
N SER A 157 6.42 60.76 5.66
CA SER A 157 7.55 61.32 6.43
C SER A 157 8.40 60.23 7.07
N ASP A 158 9.64 60.56 7.44
CA ASP A 158 10.54 59.63 8.15
C ASP A 158 9.94 59.11 9.45
N LYS A 159 9.23 59.99 10.17
CA LYS A 159 8.51 59.66 11.40
C LYS A 159 7.43 58.61 11.16
N VAL A 160 6.65 58.76 10.09
CA VAL A 160 5.60 57.80 9.70
C VAL A 160 6.24 56.48 9.27
N ALA A 161 7.34 56.51 8.52
CA ALA A 161 8.03 55.31 8.09
C ALA A 161 8.57 54.49 9.28
N ILE A 162 9.23 55.12 10.26
CA ILE A 162 9.74 54.44 11.47
C ILE A 162 8.61 53.80 12.27
N ARG A 163 7.50 54.53 12.47
CA ARG A 163 6.31 54.01 13.16
C ARG A 163 5.67 52.85 12.42
N ALA A 164 5.53 52.97 11.11
CA ALA A 164 4.94 51.94 10.26
C ALA A 164 5.75 50.63 10.31
N GLN A 165 7.08 50.72 10.29
CA GLN A 165 7.95 49.55 10.43
C GLN A 165 7.79 48.88 11.80
N ASN A 166 7.84 49.66 12.88
CA ASN A 166 7.66 49.14 14.24
C ASN A 166 6.26 48.52 14.45
N ALA A 167 5.22 49.15 13.92
CA ALA A 167 3.84 48.64 13.95
C ALA A 167 3.72 47.29 13.21
N TYR A 168 4.35 47.17 12.03
CA TYR A 168 4.34 45.93 11.26
C TYR A 168 5.09 44.79 11.95
N PHE A 169 6.25 45.06 12.56
CA PHE A 169 7.03 44.03 13.26
C PHE A 169 6.37 43.57 14.56
N LEU A 170 5.82 44.49 15.34
CA LEU A 170 5.17 44.16 16.61
C LEU A 170 3.77 43.57 16.45
N LEU A 171 3.20 43.62 15.23
CA LEU A 171 1.78 43.40 15.02
C LEU A 171 0.97 44.34 15.90
N LEU A 172 1.14 45.67 15.74
CA LEU A 172 0.42 46.67 16.52
C LEU A 172 -0.15 47.76 15.62
N GLY A 173 -1.11 48.51 16.15
CA GLY A 173 -1.56 49.76 15.52
C GLY A 173 -0.50 50.86 15.65
N PRO A 174 -0.33 51.75 14.65
CA PRO A 174 0.61 52.87 14.71
C PRO A 174 0.40 53.81 15.91
N GLU A 175 -0.85 53.97 16.35
CA GLU A 175 -1.20 54.76 17.54
C GLU A 175 -0.72 54.11 18.83
N GLU A 176 -0.77 52.79 18.90
CA GLU A 176 -0.33 52.04 20.08
C GLU A 176 1.20 52.10 20.22
N VAL A 177 1.92 52.00 19.10
CA VAL A 177 3.37 52.27 19.05
C VAL A 177 3.68 53.67 19.56
N SER A 178 2.93 54.67 19.09
CA SER A 178 3.12 56.08 19.49
C SER A 178 2.77 56.33 20.97
N ARG A 179 1.84 55.56 21.53
CA ARG A 179 1.49 55.60 22.96
C ARG A 179 2.63 55.04 23.82
N ILE A 180 3.14 53.85 23.47
CA ILE A 180 4.21 53.18 24.22
C ILE A 180 5.49 54.02 24.19
N MET A 181 5.90 54.51 23.02
CA MET A 181 7.11 55.33 22.90
C MET A 181 7.06 56.60 23.76
N ARG A 182 5.90 57.29 23.78
CA ARG A 182 5.71 58.49 24.61
C ARG A 182 5.71 58.16 26.11
N LYS A 183 5.04 57.08 26.49
CA LYS A 183 4.92 56.64 27.89
C LYS A 183 6.27 56.24 28.47
N GLU A 184 7.07 55.51 27.70
CA GLU A 184 8.34 54.93 28.15
C GLU A 184 9.56 55.81 27.80
N GLY A 185 9.36 56.96 27.14
CA GLY A 185 10.44 57.88 26.75
C GLY A 185 11.42 57.31 25.71
N ILE A 186 10.96 56.42 24.84
CA ILE A 186 11.82 55.69 23.88
C ILE A 186 12.09 56.57 22.64
N PRO A 187 13.36 56.83 22.29
CA PRO A 187 13.72 57.62 21.10
C PRO A 187 13.24 57.00 19.78
N GLU A 188 13.02 57.86 18.78
CA GLU A 188 12.71 57.43 17.41
C GLU A 188 13.92 56.71 16.80
N GLY A 189 13.84 55.38 16.70
CA GLY A 189 14.91 54.52 16.18
C GLY A 189 15.30 53.36 17.11
N GLU A 190 14.91 53.39 18.38
CA GLU A 190 15.21 52.31 19.34
C GLU A 190 14.15 51.19 19.34
N SER A 191 14.14 50.37 18.28
CA SER A 191 13.14 49.30 18.13
C SER A 191 13.21 48.20 19.20
N VAL A 192 14.41 47.82 19.69
CA VAL A 192 14.54 46.73 20.68
C VAL A 192 13.95 47.11 22.04
N SER A 193 14.20 48.34 22.50
CA SER A 193 13.62 48.89 23.73
C SER A 193 12.10 48.92 23.64
N LEU A 194 11.56 49.32 22.47
CA LEU A 194 10.13 49.32 22.19
C LEU A 194 9.52 47.92 22.20
N PHE A 195 10.20 46.92 21.63
CA PHE A 195 9.71 45.54 21.59
C PHE A 195 9.55 44.97 23.00
N LYS A 196 10.58 45.15 23.84
CA LYS A 196 10.53 44.73 25.25
C LYS A 196 9.43 45.45 26.02
N ALA A 197 9.22 46.74 25.76
CA ALA A 197 8.12 47.49 26.38
C ALA A 197 6.73 46.96 25.97
N ALA A 198 6.54 46.65 24.68
CA ALA A 198 5.29 46.08 24.19
C ALA A 198 5.00 44.68 24.76
N GLU A 199 6.03 43.84 24.93
CA GLU A 199 5.91 42.52 25.55
C GLU A 199 5.58 42.59 27.03
N ARG A 200 6.19 43.52 27.79
CA ARG A 200 5.81 43.78 29.19
C ARG A 200 4.35 44.20 29.36
N GLU A 201 3.80 44.92 28.38
CA GLU A 201 2.37 45.29 28.36
C GLU A 201 1.45 44.17 27.82
N GLY A 202 2.01 43.02 27.42
CA GLY A 202 1.24 41.90 26.86
C GLY A 202 0.67 42.16 25.47
N LEU A 203 1.23 43.12 24.73
CA LEU A 203 0.71 43.60 23.45
C LEU A 203 1.42 42.99 22.24
N GLY A 204 2.62 42.45 22.41
CA GLY A 204 3.41 41.80 21.36
C GLY A 204 4.43 40.83 21.95
N ASP A 205 5.09 40.06 21.11
CA ASP A 205 6.16 39.13 21.50
C ASP A 205 7.47 39.59 20.88
N VAL A 206 8.52 39.71 21.69
CA VAL A 206 9.83 40.23 21.22
C VAL A 206 10.44 39.30 20.19
N ASN A 207 10.33 37.98 20.36
CA ASN A 207 10.87 36.99 19.43
C ASN A 207 10.14 37.05 18.09
N VAL A 208 8.81 37.19 18.09
CA VAL A 208 8.02 37.38 16.86
C VAL A 208 8.47 38.64 16.11
N ALA A 209 8.65 39.77 16.82
CA ALA A 209 9.08 41.02 16.21
C ALA A 209 10.49 40.93 15.62
N LEU A 210 11.44 40.34 16.35
CA LEU A 210 12.81 40.11 15.87
C LEU A 210 12.84 39.17 14.65
N MET A 211 11.98 38.13 14.60
CA MET A 211 11.95 37.20 13.46
C MET A 211 11.41 37.88 12.21
N ARG A 212 10.40 38.73 12.38
CA ARG A 212 9.85 39.53 11.30
C ARG A 212 10.82 40.58 10.78
N GLN A 213 11.68 41.14 11.64
CA GLN A 213 12.76 42.05 11.23
C GLN A 213 13.76 41.37 10.31
N TRP A 214 14.07 40.11 10.58
CA TRP A 214 14.98 39.32 9.74
C TRP A 214 14.31 38.88 8.43
N LYS A 215 13.05 38.44 8.44
CA LYS A 215 12.33 37.96 7.25
C LYS A 215 10.81 38.06 7.44
N PRO A 216 10.00 38.37 6.40
CA PRO A 216 8.55 38.46 6.57
C PRO A 216 7.91 37.08 6.76
N ILE A 217 7.86 36.61 8.01
CA ILE A 217 7.27 35.34 8.45
C ILE A 217 5.94 35.62 9.17
N THR A 218 4.94 34.77 8.96
CA THR A 218 3.64 34.90 9.62
C THR A 218 3.74 34.55 11.11
N ARG A 219 2.89 35.19 11.95
CA ARG A 219 2.86 34.91 13.38
C ARG A 219 2.60 33.43 13.68
N ASP A 220 1.60 32.84 13.02
CA ASP A 220 1.20 31.45 13.26
C ASP A 220 2.34 30.46 12.99
N THR A 221 3.22 30.74 12.02
CA THR A 221 4.39 29.88 11.74
C THR A 221 5.43 29.97 12.86
N ILE A 222 5.68 31.17 13.39
CA ILE A 222 6.63 31.39 14.49
C ILE A 222 6.08 30.75 15.77
N GLN A 223 4.79 30.97 16.06
CA GLN A 223 4.12 30.40 17.22
C GLN A 223 4.11 28.86 17.15
N ASP A 224 3.88 28.25 15.98
CA ASP A 224 3.95 26.79 15.80
C ASP A 224 5.33 26.21 16.14
N ILE A 225 6.41 26.93 15.79
CA ILE A 225 7.79 26.53 16.12
C ILE A 225 8.00 26.54 17.64
N ILE A 226 7.53 27.60 18.30
CA ILE A 226 7.67 27.80 19.75
C ILE A 226 6.79 26.83 20.53
N ASP A 227 5.51 26.72 20.19
CA ASP A 227 4.51 25.88 20.87
C ASP A 227 4.86 24.39 20.80
N LYS A 228 5.47 23.96 19.69
CA LYS A 228 5.95 22.59 19.53
C LYS A 228 7.35 22.37 20.10
N GLY A 229 7.95 23.39 20.73
CA GLY A 229 9.21 23.30 21.47
C GLY A 229 10.46 23.14 20.60
N TYR A 230 10.46 23.63 19.36
CA TYR A 230 11.62 23.51 18.46
C TYR A 230 12.63 24.66 18.56
N GLY A 231 12.36 25.66 19.39
CA GLY A 231 13.29 26.74 19.72
C GLY A 231 12.80 27.55 20.90
N HIS A 232 13.64 27.67 21.93
CA HIS A 232 13.41 28.50 23.11
C HIS A 232 14.11 29.86 22.99
N THR A 233 15.05 29.98 22.05
CA THR A 233 15.71 31.23 21.69
C THR A 233 15.36 31.68 20.27
N PHE A 234 15.54 32.97 20.00
CA PHE A 234 15.39 33.56 18.67
C PHE A 234 16.21 32.84 17.58
N GLU A 235 17.45 32.46 17.91
CA GLU A 235 18.37 31.80 17.00
C GLU A 235 17.92 30.36 16.69
N GLU A 236 17.45 29.62 17.70
CA GLU A 236 16.92 28.27 17.52
C GLU A 236 15.64 28.27 16.67
N ALA A 237 14.72 29.20 16.93
CA ALA A 237 13.48 29.33 16.16
C ALA A 237 13.75 29.72 14.70
N ARG A 238 14.76 30.57 14.47
CA ARG A 238 15.25 30.93 13.14
C ARG A 238 15.86 29.73 12.41
N ASN A 239 16.74 28.97 13.06
CA ASN A 239 17.36 27.80 12.48
C ASN A 239 16.33 26.70 12.17
N GLU A 240 15.33 26.50 13.03
CA GLU A 240 14.21 25.59 12.78
C GLU A 240 13.39 26.01 11.55
N TYR A 241 13.11 27.31 11.41
CA TYR A 241 12.37 27.82 10.25
C TYR A 241 13.11 27.53 8.94
N ASP A 242 14.40 27.85 8.86
CA ASP A 242 15.21 27.59 7.66
C ASP A 242 15.36 26.09 7.40
N ALA A 243 15.48 25.26 8.44
CA ALA A 243 15.53 23.81 8.31
C ALA A 243 14.24 23.26 7.67
N ARG A 244 13.06 23.73 8.12
CA ARG A 244 11.76 23.33 7.54
C ARG A 244 11.64 23.71 6.07
N GLN A 245 12.18 24.86 5.65
CA GLN A 245 12.20 25.25 4.24
C GLN A 245 13.05 24.28 3.40
N LEU A 246 14.24 23.91 3.90
CA LEU A 246 15.13 22.95 3.25
C LEU A 246 14.50 21.55 3.18
N MET A 247 13.85 21.10 4.25
CA MET A 247 13.08 19.84 4.28
C MET A 247 12.01 19.83 3.19
N TRP A 248 11.19 20.88 3.11
CA TRP A 248 10.13 20.96 2.11
C TRP A 248 10.67 21.04 0.68
N LYS A 249 11.77 21.74 0.47
CA LYS A 249 12.36 21.92 -0.85
C LYS A 249 13.02 20.65 -1.38
N HIS A 250 13.74 19.90 -0.53
CA HIS A 250 14.56 18.77 -0.97
C HIS A 250 14.01 17.40 -0.56
N GLY A 251 13.02 17.35 0.35
CA GLY A 251 12.45 16.09 0.85
C GLY A 251 13.39 15.34 1.80
N VAL A 252 14.29 16.05 2.49
CA VAL A 252 15.18 15.50 3.53
C VAL A 252 14.51 15.58 4.91
N ASP A 253 14.98 14.76 5.85
CA ASP A 253 14.49 14.81 7.22
C ASP A 253 15.00 16.04 8.00
N ARG A 254 14.37 16.31 9.15
CA ARG A 254 14.63 17.53 9.94
C ARG A 254 16.07 17.56 10.44
N GLN A 255 16.58 16.42 10.89
CA GLN A 255 17.92 16.32 11.45
C GLN A 255 18.99 16.57 10.40
N ASP A 256 18.77 16.10 9.17
CA ASP A 256 19.67 16.35 8.04
C ASP A 256 19.65 17.81 7.59
N ALA A 257 18.46 18.44 7.53
CA ALA A 257 18.35 19.86 7.24
C ALA A 257 19.01 20.74 8.32
N LYS A 258 18.84 20.40 9.60
CA LYS A 258 19.52 21.09 10.71
C LYS A 258 21.03 20.90 10.66
N GLY A 259 21.50 19.67 10.50
CA GLY A 259 22.94 19.38 10.41
C GLY A 259 23.59 20.07 9.21
N ALA A 260 22.88 20.22 8.08
CA ALA A 260 23.35 20.99 6.93
C ALA A 260 23.48 22.49 7.24
N LEU A 261 22.52 23.07 7.98
CA LEU A 261 22.57 24.46 8.43
C LEU A 261 23.70 24.69 9.44
N GLU A 262 23.85 23.82 10.43
CA GLU A 262 24.91 23.89 11.44
C GLU A 262 26.31 23.83 10.79
N LYS A 263 26.54 22.85 9.89
CA LYS A 263 27.81 22.75 9.15
C LYS A 263 28.08 23.94 8.23
N SER A 264 27.02 24.64 7.82
CA SER A 264 27.10 25.82 6.98
C SER A 264 27.18 27.12 7.80
N ASN A 265 27.30 27.05 9.13
CA ASN A 265 27.23 28.19 10.05
C ASN A 265 25.99 29.08 9.81
N GLY A 266 24.84 28.47 9.51
CA GLY A 266 23.58 29.16 9.22
C GLY A 266 23.46 29.75 7.81
N ASP A 267 24.42 29.51 6.90
CA ASP A 267 24.32 29.93 5.50
C ASP A 267 23.34 29.01 4.73
N ILE A 268 22.14 29.53 4.48
CA ILE A 268 21.06 28.79 3.82
C ILE A 268 21.43 28.33 2.40
N ASN A 269 22.27 29.06 1.66
CA ASN A 269 22.62 28.71 0.28
C ASN A 269 23.58 27.53 0.25
N LYS A 270 24.51 27.47 1.21
CA LYS A 270 25.41 26.31 1.38
C LYS A 270 24.65 25.10 1.91
N ALA A 271 23.75 25.32 2.87
CA ALA A 271 22.89 24.27 3.40
C ALA A 271 21.94 23.71 2.33
N ASP A 272 21.49 24.54 1.37
CA ASP A 272 20.68 24.13 0.22
C ASP A 272 21.38 23.07 -0.64
N GLN A 273 22.64 23.32 -0.98
CA GLN A 273 23.45 22.39 -1.77
C GLN A 273 23.72 21.09 -1.00
N ALA A 274 24.04 21.18 0.29
CA ALA A 274 24.22 20.00 1.13
C ALA A 274 22.93 19.17 1.28
N CYS A 275 21.77 19.82 1.42
CA CYS A 275 20.47 19.14 1.46
C CYS A 275 20.12 18.47 0.13
N LYS A 276 20.51 19.07 -0.99
CA LYS A 276 20.33 18.47 -2.32
C LYS A 276 21.14 17.17 -2.47
N GLU A 277 22.40 17.17 -2.03
CA GLU A 277 23.25 15.98 -2.05
C GLU A 277 22.73 14.88 -1.10
N LEU A 278 22.27 15.28 0.09
CA LEU A 278 21.61 14.37 1.03
C LEU A 278 20.31 13.81 0.46
N ALA A 279 19.52 14.61 -0.27
CA ALA A 279 18.32 14.14 -0.94
C ALA A 279 18.62 13.14 -2.04
N ASP A 280 19.69 13.33 -2.82
CA ASP A 280 20.11 12.36 -3.85
C ASP A 280 20.60 11.05 -3.23
N ALA A 281 21.32 11.11 -2.09
CA ALA A 281 21.72 9.93 -1.33
C ALA A 281 20.51 9.23 -0.66
N ALA A 282 19.61 10.00 -0.06
CA ALA A 282 18.36 9.52 0.53
C ALA A 282 17.47 8.89 -0.54
N ARG A 283 17.41 9.45 -1.74
CA ARG A 283 16.68 8.90 -2.88
C ARG A 283 17.27 7.57 -3.35
N LYS A 284 18.59 7.34 -3.25
CA LYS A 284 19.23 6.03 -3.46
C LYS A 284 18.91 5.03 -2.35
N ASN A 285 18.83 5.43 -1.09
CA ASN A 285 18.47 4.53 0.02
C ASN A 285 16.96 4.26 0.12
N LEU A 286 16.15 5.21 -0.30
CA LEU A 286 14.71 5.10 -0.57
C LEU A 286 14.44 4.54 -1.96
N GLN A 287 15.47 4.20 -2.76
CA GLN A 287 15.24 3.48 -4.01
C GLN A 287 14.50 2.23 -3.63
N ILE A 288 13.26 2.28 -4.05
CA ILE A 288 12.38 1.17 -4.08
C ILE A 288 13.10 0.19 -5.01
N PRO A 289 13.56 -1.02 -4.59
CA PRO A 289 13.41 -2.12 -5.53
C PRO A 289 11.92 -2.12 -5.76
N SER A 290 11.50 -1.59 -6.92
CA SER A 290 10.14 -1.15 -7.16
C SER A 290 9.23 -2.10 -6.39
N VAL A 291 8.51 -1.58 -5.38
CA VAL A 291 7.24 -2.15 -4.97
C VAL A 291 6.47 -1.84 -6.23
N ILE A 292 6.69 -2.71 -7.21
CA ILE A 292 5.71 -3.22 -8.12
C ILE A 292 4.60 -3.44 -7.10
N PRO A 293 3.57 -2.57 -7.05
CA PRO A 293 2.33 -3.00 -6.44
C PRO A 293 2.16 -4.42 -6.96
N THR A 294 1.87 -5.45 -6.17
CA THR A 294 1.48 -6.75 -6.73
C THR A 294 0.55 -6.44 -7.89
N ARG A 295 1.09 -6.51 -9.11
CA ARG A 295 0.61 -5.60 -10.15
C ARG A 295 -0.74 -6.17 -10.51
N ASP A 296 -1.73 -5.32 -10.69
CA ASP A 296 -2.87 -5.69 -11.52
C ASP A 296 -2.30 -5.89 -12.92
N THR A 297 -2.23 -7.14 -13.34
CA THR A 297 -1.45 -7.54 -14.50
C THR A 297 -2.38 -7.77 -15.66
N ARG A 298 -1.82 -7.56 -16.86
CA ARG A 298 -2.61 -7.55 -18.08
C ARG A 298 -2.14 -8.46 -19.26
N SER A 299 -1.46 -9.61 -19.04
CA SER A 299 -1.29 -10.61 -20.14
C SER A 299 -1.26 -12.13 -19.79
N ALA A 300 -2.03 -12.95 -20.55
CA ALA A 300 -2.19 -14.43 -20.43
C ALA A 300 -1.24 -15.19 -21.36
N PRO A 301 -1.19 -16.54 -21.29
CA PRO A 301 -0.48 -17.34 -22.27
C PRO A 301 -1.08 -17.05 -23.66
N ASN A 302 -0.31 -16.36 -24.49
CA ASN A 302 -0.69 -16.06 -25.86
C ASN A 302 -0.09 -17.16 -26.78
N VAL A 303 -0.91 -18.15 -27.14
CA VAL A 303 -0.52 -19.22 -28.07
C VAL A 303 -1.15 -18.96 -29.42
N THR A 304 -0.34 -18.62 -30.43
CA THR A 304 -0.72 -18.38 -31.85
C THR A 304 -0.16 -19.47 -32.77
N LYS A 305 -0.55 -19.49 -34.05
CA LYS A 305 0.03 -20.39 -35.06
C LYS A 305 1.56 -20.28 -35.19
N ASN A 306 2.15 -19.15 -34.74
CA ASN A 306 3.59 -18.90 -34.75
C ASN A 306 4.20 -18.99 -33.33
N THR A 307 3.51 -19.60 -32.37
CA THR A 307 4.04 -19.82 -31.02
C THR A 307 4.70 -21.19 -30.93
N ARG A 308 5.94 -21.25 -30.47
CA ARG A 308 6.65 -22.48 -30.08
C ARG A 308 6.49 -22.70 -28.59
N VAL A 309 6.01 -23.87 -28.19
CA VAL A 309 5.79 -24.23 -26.78
C VAL A 309 6.98 -25.04 -26.27
N VAL A 310 7.54 -24.66 -25.14
CA VAL A 310 8.52 -25.44 -24.39
C VAL A 310 7.99 -25.60 -22.97
N ALA A 311 7.80 -26.82 -22.52
CA ALA A 311 7.29 -27.13 -21.20
C ALA A 311 8.22 -28.09 -20.46
N VAL A 312 8.33 -27.94 -19.14
CA VAL A 312 9.11 -28.88 -18.30
C VAL A 312 8.32 -29.30 -17.05
N LEU A 313 8.33 -30.60 -16.77
CA LEU A 313 7.97 -31.17 -15.48
C LEU A 313 9.24 -31.31 -14.65
N GLY A 314 9.38 -30.49 -13.62
CA GLY A 314 10.57 -30.44 -12.77
C GLY A 314 10.63 -31.53 -11.69
N VAL A 315 9.49 -32.17 -11.39
CA VAL A 315 9.40 -33.32 -10.47
C VAL A 315 10.23 -34.47 -11.03
N ASP A 316 11.02 -35.11 -10.17
CA ASP A 316 11.82 -36.30 -10.45
C ASP A 316 11.89 -37.21 -9.22
N GLU A 317 11.97 -38.53 -9.42
CA GLU A 317 11.98 -39.52 -8.34
C GLU A 317 13.41 -40.02 -8.07
N GLY A 318 14.11 -39.28 -7.20
CA GLY A 318 15.45 -39.60 -6.74
C GLY A 318 15.49 -40.45 -5.47
N LEU A 319 16.70 -40.80 -5.02
CA LEU A 319 16.92 -41.56 -3.77
C LEU A 319 16.31 -40.88 -2.53
N ASN A 320 16.33 -39.54 -2.50
CA ASN A 320 15.84 -38.75 -1.37
C ASN A 320 14.33 -38.47 -1.42
N ASP A 321 13.68 -38.74 -2.55
CA ASP A 321 12.24 -38.50 -2.74
C ASP A 321 11.65 -39.52 -3.74
N PRO A 322 11.57 -40.81 -3.35
CA PRO A 322 11.22 -41.88 -4.26
C PRO A 322 9.77 -41.85 -4.71
N ASN A 323 8.90 -41.07 -4.06
CA ASN A 323 7.47 -40.99 -4.34
C ASN A 323 7.04 -39.58 -4.80
N ALA A 324 7.99 -38.76 -5.27
CA ALA A 324 7.76 -37.37 -5.65
C ALA A 324 6.63 -37.19 -6.68
N ALA A 325 6.43 -38.16 -7.60
CA ALA A 325 5.39 -38.06 -8.62
C ALA A 325 4.05 -38.71 -8.19
N SER A 326 3.97 -39.27 -6.99
CA SER A 326 2.77 -39.96 -6.51
C SER A 326 1.56 -39.01 -6.46
N PRO A 327 0.39 -39.41 -7.02
CA PRO A 327 -0.85 -38.68 -6.83
C PRO A 327 -1.28 -38.54 -5.37
N SER A 328 -0.78 -39.40 -4.49
CA SER A 328 -1.31 -39.55 -3.12
C SER A 328 -0.28 -39.20 -2.05
N LEU A 329 1.00 -39.45 -2.30
CA LEU A 329 2.09 -39.27 -1.34
C LEU A 329 3.03 -38.11 -1.68
N GLY A 330 2.95 -37.56 -2.89
CA GLY A 330 3.89 -36.57 -3.39
C GLY A 330 3.22 -35.48 -4.23
N ASP A 331 3.99 -34.94 -5.18
CA ASP A 331 3.63 -33.83 -6.05
C ASP A 331 2.98 -34.26 -7.36
N GLY A 332 2.21 -35.36 -7.34
CA GLY A 332 1.45 -35.82 -8.51
C GLY A 332 0.43 -34.81 -9.05
N TRP A 333 0.15 -33.73 -8.32
CA TRP A 333 -0.60 -32.59 -8.82
C TRP A 333 0.15 -31.81 -9.91
N MET A 334 1.48 -31.65 -9.83
CA MET A 334 2.29 -31.02 -10.87
C MET A 334 2.34 -31.88 -12.14
N VAL A 335 2.39 -33.21 -11.95
CA VAL A 335 2.27 -34.18 -13.05
C VAL A 335 0.92 -34.00 -13.75
N SER A 336 -0.15 -33.86 -12.97
CA SER A 336 -1.50 -33.65 -13.50
C SER A 336 -1.63 -32.33 -14.28
N ASP A 337 -0.98 -31.25 -13.82
CA ASP A 337 -0.93 -29.97 -14.53
C ASP A 337 -0.18 -30.08 -15.87
N PHE A 338 0.97 -30.75 -15.87
CA PHE A 338 1.77 -30.95 -17.07
C PHE A 338 0.97 -31.67 -18.17
N TYR A 339 0.35 -32.81 -17.84
CA TYR A 339 -0.43 -33.58 -18.82
C TYR A 339 -1.78 -32.94 -19.17
N LEU A 340 -2.37 -32.14 -18.27
CA LEU A 340 -3.53 -31.31 -18.60
C LEU A 340 -3.17 -30.36 -19.76
N TRP A 341 -2.11 -29.57 -19.59
CA TRP A 341 -1.75 -28.55 -20.58
C TRP A 341 -1.23 -29.16 -21.88
N LEU A 342 -0.55 -30.30 -21.82
CA LEU A 342 -0.17 -31.09 -23.00
C LEU A 342 -1.40 -31.47 -23.84
N SER A 343 -2.46 -31.90 -23.17
CA SER A 343 -3.71 -32.29 -23.84
C SER A 343 -4.51 -31.09 -24.33
N VAL A 344 -4.60 -30.03 -23.52
CA VAL A 344 -5.35 -28.80 -23.86
C VAL A 344 -4.74 -28.08 -25.05
N LEU A 345 -3.42 -28.02 -25.14
CA LEU A 345 -2.71 -27.37 -26.25
C LEU A 345 -2.53 -28.29 -27.46
N ASP A 346 -3.14 -29.47 -27.49
CA ASP A 346 -2.98 -30.40 -28.62
C ASP A 346 -3.36 -29.75 -29.97
N GLY A 347 -2.46 -29.88 -30.95
CA GLY A 347 -2.60 -29.25 -32.27
C GLY A 347 -2.45 -27.71 -32.31
N MET A 348 -2.10 -27.06 -31.20
CA MET A 348 -1.91 -25.61 -31.13
C MET A 348 -0.44 -25.21 -31.22
N GLY A 349 -0.16 -23.97 -31.63
CA GLY A 349 1.22 -23.52 -31.84
C GLY A 349 1.85 -24.04 -33.14
N LYS A 350 3.12 -23.67 -33.36
CA LYS A 350 3.95 -24.10 -34.49
C LYS A 350 4.68 -25.40 -34.19
N SER A 351 5.19 -25.52 -32.97
CA SER A 351 5.90 -26.69 -32.46
C SER A 351 5.74 -26.76 -30.94
N GLN A 352 5.83 -27.95 -30.37
CA GLN A 352 5.77 -28.16 -28.93
C GLN A 352 6.86 -29.13 -28.47
N GLN A 353 7.50 -28.82 -27.36
CA GLN A 353 8.43 -29.71 -26.65
C GLN A 353 7.96 -29.83 -25.20
N TRP A 354 7.66 -31.05 -24.76
CA TRP A 354 7.19 -31.36 -23.42
C TRP A 354 8.23 -32.23 -22.73
N ILE A 355 9.03 -31.65 -21.83
CA ILE A 355 10.24 -32.27 -21.28
C ILE A 355 9.99 -32.80 -19.88
N THR A 356 10.43 -34.03 -19.59
CA THR A 356 10.40 -34.64 -18.25
C THR A 356 11.47 -35.72 -18.13
N GLY A 357 11.96 -35.99 -16.92
CA GLY A 357 12.82 -37.16 -16.64
C GLY A 357 12.04 -38.48 -16.56
N MET A 358 10.72 -38.44 -16.43
CA MET A 358 9.90 -39.62 -16.15
C MET A 358 9.08 -40.08 -17.36
N ASP A 359 9.25 -41.32 -17.80
CA ASP A 359 8.44 -41.92 -18.86
C ASP A 359 6.95 -41.98 -18.43
N PRO A 360 6.00 -41.49 -19.26
CA PRO A 360 4.56 -41.61 -18.96
C PRO A 360 4.11 -43.05 -18.66
N ALA A 361 4.70 -44.05 -19.31
CA ALA A 361 4.40 -45.46 -19.07
C ALA A 361 4.86 -45.91 -17.68
N TYR A 362 6.02 -45.41 -17.21
CA TYR A 362 6.51 -45.65 -15.86
C TYR A 362 5.56 -45.06 -14.81
N LEU A 363 5.09 -43.83 -15.01
CA LEU A 363 4.13 -43.19 -14.11
C LEU A 363 2.83 -44.00 -13.98
N LEU A 364 2.33 -44.55 -15.09
CA LEU A 364 1.13 -45.40 -15.08
C LEU A 364 1.37 -46.78 -14.49
N GLU A 365 2.54 -47.39 -14.71
CA GLU A 365 2.88 -48.67 -14.10
C GLU A 365 3.01 -48.54 -12.57
N ARG A 366 3.62 -47.45 -12.11
CA ARG A 366 3.88 -47.20 -10.70
C ARG A 366 2.65 -46.71 -9.94
N TYR A 367 1.86 -45.80 -10.52
CA TYR A 367 0.76 -45.10 -9.83
C TYR A 367 -0.62 -45.31 -10.48
N GLY A 368 -0.70 -46.02 -11.60
CA GLY A 368 -1.91 -46.17 -12.40
C GLY A 368 -2.44 -47.61 -12.47
N ARG A 369 -3.31 -47.85 -13.46
CA ARG A 369 -3.83 -49.15 -13.97
C ARG A 369 -4.73 -49.97 -13.05
N GLU A 370 -4.47 -49.92 -11.76
CA GLU A 370 -5.24 -50.65 -10.76
C GLU A 370 -5.45 -49.77 -9.52
N ASP A 371 -6.51 -50.05 -8.79
CA ASP A 371 -6.70 -49.45 -7.48
C ASP A 371 -5.98 -50.32 -6.43
N LYS A 372 -5.01 -49.74 -5.73
CA LYS A 372 -4.24 -50.42 -4.67
C LYS A 372 -4.06 -49.52 -3.45
N VAL A 373 -4.37 -50.07 -2.28
CA VAL A 373 -4.08 -49.46 -0.97
C VAL A 373 -2.85 -50.13 -0.35
N THR A 374 -1.93 -49.34 0.18
CA THR A 374 -0.78 -49.82 0.96
C THR A 374 -0.70 -49.08 2.30
N MET A 375 -0.04 -49.68 3.30
CA MET A 375 0.22 -49.02 4.57
C MET A 375 1.47 -48.16 4.43
N GLU A 376 1.30 -46.85 4.49
CA GLU A 376 2.37 -45.88 4.27
C GLU A 376 2.68 -45.12 5.56
N ASP A 377 3.96 -44.89 5.81
CA ASP A 377 4.42 -44.01 6.87
C ASP A 377 4.23 -42.56 6.43
N ILE A 378 3.22 -41.91 7.00
CA ILE A 378 2.84 -40.54 6.61
C ILE A 378 3.74 -39.50 7.25
N GLU A 379 4.35 -39.82 8.39
CA GLU A 379 5.21 -38.88 9.12
C GLU A 379 6.69 -39.04 8.74
N GLY A 380 7.06 -40.16 8.11
CA GLY A 380 8.41 -40.45 7.63
C GLY A 380 9.40 -40.74 8.76
N ASP A 381 8.91 -40.90 9.99
CA ASP A 381 9.68 -41.22 11.20
C ASP A 381 9.29 -42.58 11.80
N GLY A 382 8.48 -43.36 11.10
CA GLY A 382 7.98 -44.67 11.49
C GLY A 382 6.90 -44.66 12.56
N SER A 383 6.42 -43.48 12.98
CA SER A 383 5.49 -43.37 14.10
C SER A 383 4.03 -43.64 13.73
N ILE A 384 3.62 -43.34 12.49
CA ILE A 384 2.22 -43.44 12.07
C ILE A 384 2.10 -44.03 10.66
N PHE A 385 1.66 -45.29 10.60
CA PHE A 385 1.30 -45.97 9.36
C PHE A 385 -0.20 -45.84 9.08
N LYS A 386 -0.57 -45.45 7.86
CA LYS A 386 -1.97 -45.33 7.43
C LYS A 386 -2.20 -46.01 6.09
N PRO A 387 -3.41 -46.57 5.86
CA PRO A 387 -3.79 -47.06 4.55
C PRO A 387 -3.92 -45.88 3.58
N VAL A 388 -3.08 -45.87 2.55
CA VAL A 388 -3.11 -44.89 1.46
C VAL A 388 -3.29 -45.60 0.14
N GLN A 389 -4.22 -45.12 -0.68
CA GLN A 389 -4.35 -45.52 -2.06
C GLN A 389 -3.12 -45.06 -2.85
N THR A 390 -2.20 -45.98 -3.14
CA THR A 390 -0.94 -45.69 -3.83
C THR A 390 -1.00 -45.90 -5.33
N LYS A 391 -1.99 -46.65 -5.83
CA LYS A 391 -2.29 -46.75 -7.26
C LYS A 391 -3.73 -46.41 -7.59
N TRP A 392 -3.92 -45.89 -8.80
CA TRP A 392 -5.19 -45.37 -9.28
C TRP A 392 -5.54 -45.98 -10.63
N ALA A 393 -6.61 -46.77 -10.71
CA ALA A 393 -7.06 -47.35 -11.98
C ALA A 393 -7.34 -46.27 -13.05
N ALA A 394 -7.83 -45.11 -12.61
CA ALA A 394 -8.10 -43.95 -13.45
C ALA A 394 -6.85 -43.15 -13.88
N GLY A 395 -5.64 -43.56 -13.49
CA GLY A 395 -4.40 -42.83 -13.79
C GLY A 395 -4.35 -41.46 -13.10
N PHE A 396 -3.79 -40.43 -13.75
CA PHE A 396 -3.75 -39.05 -13.24
C PHE A 396 -4.97 -38.23 -13.67
N ILE A 397 -5.46 -37.38 -12.77
CA ILE A 397 -6.68 -36.59 -12.98
C ILE A 397 -6.44 -35.13 -12.61
N HIS A 398 -7.22 -34.24 -13.22
CA HIS A 398 -7.19 -32.82 -12.95
C HIS A 398 -8.61 -32.24 -12.78
N GLY A 399 -8.82 -31.39 -11.77
CA GLY A 399 -10.07 -30.68 -11.52
C GLY A 399 -10.50 -30.72 -10.07
N ASP A 400 -11.53 -29.94 -9.73
CA ASP A 400 -12.05 -29.88 -8.37
C ASP A 400 -12.56 -31.27 -7.95
N PRO A 401 -12.05 -31.87 -6.85
CA PRO A 401 -12.58 -33.09 -6.25
C PRO A 401 -14.09 -33.15 -6.09
N PHE A 402 -14.76 -31.99 -5.99
CA PHE A 402 -16.19 -31.84 -5.74
C PHE A 402 -17.00 -31.53 -7.00
N GLU A 403 -16.35 -31.38 -8.15
CA GLU A 403 -16.99 -31.15 -9.45
C GLU A 403 -16.56 -32.26 -10.42
N GLU A 404 -17.02 -32.17 -11.67
CA GLU A 404 -16.54 -33.07 -12.72
C GLU A 404 -15.05 -32.85 -12.97
N ARG A 405 -14.31 -33.94 -13.10
CA ARG A 405 -12.85 -33.93 -13.26
C ARG A 405 -12.45 -34.55 -14.58
N LYS A 406 -11.23 -34.26 -15.04
CA LYS A 406 -10.68 -34.83 -16.27
C LYS A 406 -9.57 -35.83 -15.98
N VAL A 407 -9.60 -36.96 -16.66
CA VAL A 407 -8.43 -37.85 -16.76
C VAL A 407 -7.43 -37.19 -17.71
N VAL A 408 -6.19 -37.02 -17.25
CA VAL A 408 -5.13 -36.33 -18.01
C VAL A 408 -3.98 -37.26 -18.41
N LEU A 409 -3.87 -38.43 -17.77
CA LEU A 409 -2.92 -39.49 -18.14
C LEU A 409 -3.47 -40.85 -17.70
N ASP A 410 -3.74 -41.73 -18.65
CA ASP A 410 -4.19 -43.12 -18.47
C ASP A 410 -3.70 -44.00 -19.64
N ASP A 411 -4.03 -45.30 -19.62
CA ASP A 411 -3.63 -46.22 -20.70
C ASP A 411 -4.25 -45.86 -22.06
N ALA A 412 -5.42 -45.21 -22.08
CA ALA A 412 -6.07 -44.78 -23.32
C ALA A 412 -5.38 -43.56 -23.96
N LEU A 413 -4.84 -42.65 -23.15
CA LEU A 413 -4.07 -41.48 -23.58
C LEU A 413 -2.61 -41.82 -23.85
N LEU A 414 -2.05 -42.84 -23.20
CA LEU A 414 -0.62 -43.21 -23.29
C LEU A 414 -0.10 -43.29 -24.74
N PRO A 415 -0.76 -43.98 -25.70
CA PRO A 415 -0.27 -44.04 -27.08
C PRO A 415 -0.24 -42.67 -27.78
N LYS A 416 -1.07 -41.71 -27.37
CA LYS A 416 -1.17 -40.38 -28.00
C LYS A 416 -0.15 -39.40 -27.44
N ILE A 417 0.24 -39.58 -26.18
CA ILE A 417 1.14 -38.65 -25.47
C ILE A 417 2.60 -39.10 -25.51
N ARG A 418 2.87 -40.41 -25.61
CA ARG A 418 4.22 -40.96 -25.49
C ARG A 418 5.18 -40.33 -26.50
N ASP A 419 4.75 -40.21 -27.75
CA ASP A 419 5.57 -39.64 -28.84
C ASP A 419 5.64 -38.10 -28.80
N ARG A 420 4.83 -37.45 -27.94
CA ARG A 420 4.80 -35.99 -27.76
C ARG A 420 5.67 -35.51 -26.59
N VAL A 421 6.12 -36.43 -25.74
CA VAL A 421 6.96 -36.15 -24.58
C VAL A 421 8.42 -36.42 -24.94
N THR A 422 9.30 -35.47 -24.60
CA THR A 422 10.75 -35.60 -24.71
C THR A 422 11.30 -36.05 -23.37
N ILE A 423 11.83 -37.27 -23.32
CA ILE A 423 12.46 -37.81 -22.11
C ILE A 423 13.87 -37.21 -21.97
N GLY A 424 14.06 -36.43 -20.91
CA GLY A 424 15.35 -35.87 -20.50
C GLY A 424 16.12 -36.82 -19.57
N PRO A 425 17.35 -36.46 -19.20
CA PRO A 425 18.10 -37.19 -18.17
C PRO A 425 17.45 -37.00 -16.78
N ASN A 426 17.66 -37.97 -15.89
CA ASN A 426 17.24 -37.85 -14.48
C ASN A 426 18.22 -36.97 -13.69
N GLY A 427 17.76 -36.50 -12.53
CA GLY A 427 18.57 -35.68 -11.63
C GLY A 427 18.83 -34.27 -12.16
N SER A 428 19.82 -33.61 -11.57
CA SER A 428 20.18 -32.21 -11.86
C SER A 428 20.55 -31.94 -13.33
N ALA A 429 20.93 -32.98 -14.09
CA ALA A 429 21.18 -32.87 -15.53
C ALA A 429 19.92 -32.49 -16.33
N LEU A 430 18.71 -32.73 -15.83
CA LEU A 430 17.46 -32.34 -16.48
C LEU A 430 17.38 -30.82 -16.69
N ARG A 431 17.90 -30.06 -15.72
CA ARG A 431 17.99 -28.59 -15.79
C ARG A 431 18.74 -28.13 -17.02
N ASP A 432 19.95 -28.62 -17.20
CA ASP A 432 20.83 -28.19 -18.29
C ASP A 432 20.30 -28.66 -19.65
N PHE A 433 19.76 -29.87 -19.69
CA PHE A 433 19.07 -30.38 -20.87
C PHE A 433 17.91 -29.46 -21.27
N PHE A 434 17.06 -29.06 -20.31
CA PHE A 434 15.95 -28.16 -20.55
C PHE A 434 16.41 -26.76 -21.01
N LEU A 435 17.42 -26.17 -20.37
CA LEU A 435 17.94 -24.85 -20.74
C LEU A 435 18.53 -24.85 -22.15
N ASN A 436 19.25 -25.90 -22.54
CA ASN A 436 19.78 -26.06 -23.89
C ASN A 436 18.66 -26.14 -24.94
N ARG A 437 17.58 -26.90 -24.66
CA ARG A 437 16.42 -26.98 -25.56
C ARG A 437 15.67 -25.66 -25.69
N LEU A 438 15.58 -24.90 -24.59
CA LEU A 438 15.00 -23.57 -24.62
C LEU A 438 15.85 -22.62 -25.47
N GLU A 439 17.17 -22.64 -25.32
CA GLU A 439 18.09 -21.83 -26.11
C GLU A 439 17.98 -22.14 -27.62
N GLU A 440 17.98 -23.41 -27.99
CA GLU A 440 17.73 -23.86 -29.38
C GLU A 440 16.39 -23.33 -29.90
N THR A 441 15.32 -23.46 -29.12
CA THR A 441 13.98 -23.02 -29.52
C THR A 441 13.89 -21.50 -29.67
N VAL A 442 14.52 -20.73 -28.78
CA VAL A 442 14.57 -19.27 -28.84
C VAL A 442 15.37 -18.82 -30.07
N LYS A 443 16.50 -19.46 -30.34
CA LYS A 443 17.31 -19.20 -31.54
C LYS A 443 16.52 -19.43 -32.82
N ASP A 444 15.82 -20.55 -32.93
CA ASP A 444 14.96 -20.86 -34.08
C ASP A 444 13.78 -19.88 -34.21
N ALA A 445 13.19 -19.49 -33.08
CA ALA A 445 12.10 -18.52 -33.06
C ALA A 445 12.57 -17.15 -33.57
N ALA A 446 13.79 -16.73 -33.22
CA ALA A 446 14.38 -15.49 -33.67
C ALA A 446 14.54 -15.45 -35.20
N GLN A 447 14.94 -16.56 -35.82
CA GLN A 447 15.11 -16.67 -37.28
C GLN A 447 13.77 -16.60 -38.02
N CYS A 448 12.70 -17.13 -37.43
CA CYS A 448 11.39 -17.20 -38.06
C CYS A 448 10.45 -16.04 -37.70
N GLY A 449 10.84 -15.16 -36.78
CA GLY A 449 9.93 -14.16 -36.19
C GLY A 449 8.80 -14.80 -35.36
N ASP A 450 9.02 -15.99 -34.83
CA ASP A 450 8.07 -16.72 -33.99
C ASP A 450 8.08 -16.18 -32.55
N ARG A 451 7.13 -16.65 -31.75
CA ARG A 451 7.03 -16.39 -30.30
C ARG A 451 7.32 -17.65 -29.51
N VAL A 452 7.68 -17.52 -28.23
CA VAL A 452 7.91 -18.66 -27.35
C VAL A 452 6.95 -18.61 -26.16
N LEU A 453 6.29 -19.74 -25.87
CA LEU A 453 5.60 -19.98 -24.61
C LEU A 453 6.42 -20.99 -23.80
N LEU A 454 6.89 -20.56 -22.64
CA LEU A 454 7.57 -21.37 -21.66
C LEU A 454 6.61 -21.75 -20.54
N MET A 455 6.44 -23.05 -20.26
CA MET A 455 5.62 -23.55 -19.15
C MET A 455 6.47 -24.36 -18.18
N ILE A 456 6.39 -24.05 -16.88
CA ILE A 456 7.20 -24.70 -15.86
C ILE A 456 6.28 -25.25 -14.75
N PHE A 457 6.37 -26.57 -14.55
CA PHE A 457 5.63 -27.30 -13.54
C PHE A 457 6.64 -27.91 -12.57
N SER A 458 7.00 -27.14 -11.55
CA SER A 458 8.04 -27.50 -10.60
C SER A 458 7.81 -26.84 -9.24
N HIS A 459 8.51 -27.31 -8.21
CA HIS A 459 8.67 -26.52 -6.99
C HIS A 459 9.46 -25.24 -7.27
N GLY A 460 9.24 -24.26 -6.40
CA GLY A 460 10.09 -23.09 -6.31
C GLY A 460 10.72 -23.00 -4.92
N ASP A 461 11.90 -22.43 -4.87
CA ASP A 461 12.70 -22.28 -3.67
C ASP A 461 12.82 -20.80 -3.28
N TYR A 462 12.51 -20.51 -2.02
CA TYR A 462 12.53 -19.14 -1.53
C TYR A 462 13.96 -18.64 -1.29
N ASP A 463 14.84 -19.50 -0.77
CA ASP A 463 16.19 -19.08 -0.37
C ASP A 463 17.09 -18.75 -1.57
N THR A 464 16.66 -19.12 -2.77
CA THR A 464 17.25 -18.76 -4.07
C THR A 464 16.40 -17.76 -4.86
N ASP A 465 15.63 -16.91 -4.17
CA ASP A 465 14.81 -15.85 -4.75
C ASP A 465 13.80 -16.38 -5.80
N GLY A 466 13.11 -17.47 -5.47
CA GLY A 466 12.15 -18.13 -6.35
C GLY A 466 12.78 -19.06 -7.39
N GLY A 467 13.96 -19.60 -7.13
CA GLY A 467 14.63 -20.56 -8.01
C GLY A 467 13.79 -21.82 -8.24
N LEU A 468 13.79 -22.36 -9.45
CA LEU A 468 12.94 -23.48 -9.85
C LEU A 468 13.69 -24.80 -9.77
N LEU A 469 13.12 -25.77 -9.08
CA LEU A 469 13.69 -27.09 -8.86
C LEU A 469 13.34 -28.01 -10.04
N VAL A 470 14.30 -28.24 -10.95
CA VAL A 470 14.11 -29.09 -12.13
C VAL A 470 15.08 -30.26 -12.08
N GLY A 471 14.56 -31.46 -11.87
CA GLY A 471 15.35 -32.68 -11.68
C GLY A 471 16.08 -32.73 -10.33
N VAL A 472 15.67 -31.90 -9.37
CA VAL A 472 16.28 -31.82 -8.04
C VAL A 472 15.17 -31.85 -7.01
N SER A 473 15.38 -32.63 -5.97
CA SER A 473 14.41 -32.75 -4.90
C SER A 473 14.57 -31.61 -3.90
N PRO A 474 13.47 -31.07 -3.34
CA PRO A 474 13.58 -30.20 -2.19
C PRO A 474 14.18 -30.91 -0.96
N PHE A 475 14.33 -32.26 -0.99
CA PHE A 475 15.01 -33.08 0.02
C PHE A 475 16.53 -33.23 -0.18
N ASP A 476 17.09 -32.70 -1.27
CA ASP A 476 18.53 -32.66 -1.47
C ASP A 476 19.20 -31.61 -0.55
N ASN A 477 20.53 -31.65 -0.43
CA ASN A 477 21.24 -30.73 0.46
C ASN A 477 21.22 -29.27 -0.07
N GLU A 478 21.37 -28.29 0.83
CA GLU A 478 21.25 -26.86 0.47
C GLU A 478 22.26 -26.40 -0.60
N GLU A 479 23.45 -26.99 -0.64
CA GLU A 479 24.52 -26.60 -1.57
C GLU A 479 24.22 -27.11 -2.98
N ASP A 480 23.72 -28.34 -3.09
CA ASP A 480 23.24 -28.94 -4.34
C ASP A 480 22.05 -28.15 -4.90
N ILE A 481 21.08 -27.78 -4.06
CA ILE A 481 19.92 -26.99 -4.47
C ILE A 481 20.34 -25.61 -5.01
N LYS A 482 21.20 -24.88 -4.27
CA LYS A 482 21.62 -23.53 -4.67
C LYS A 482 22.25 -23.48 -6.05
N ASN A 483 23.03 -24.51 -6.39
CA ASN A 483 23.75 -24.62 -7.65
C ASN A 483 22.91 -25.22 -8.78
N ALA A 484 21.79 -25.86 -8.48
CA ALA A 484 20.99 -26.63 -9.45
C ALA A 484 19.60 -26.02 -9.78
N VAL A 485 19.19 -24.92 -9.13
CA VAL A 485 17.93 -24.23 -9.48
C VAL A 485 18.02 -23.43 -10.79
N ILE A 486 16.89 -23.30 -11.49
CA ILE A 486 16.75 -22.32 -12.59
C ILE A 486 16.35 -20.96 -12.01
N ARG A 487 17.02 -19.89 -12.43
CA ARG A 487 16.76 -18.52 -11.98
C ARG A 487 16.48 -17.57 -13.15
N PRO A 488 15.91 -16.38 -12.89
CA PRO A 488 15.66 -15.39 -13.94
C PRO A 488 16.90 -15.06 -14.79
N GLU A 489 18.11 -15.03 -14.20
CA GLU A 489 19.35 -14.76 -14.93
C GLU A 489 19.62 -15.75 -16.07
N HIS A 490 19.28 -17.03 -15.90
CA HIS A 490 19.49 -18.05 -16.94
C HIS A 490 18.62 -17.77 -18.17
N ILE A 491 17.34 -17.44 -17.96
CA ILE A 491 16.41 -17.13 -19.05
C ILE A 491 16.73 -15.77 -19.68
N ALA A 492 17.11 -14.78 -18.86
CA ALA A 492 17.54 -13.47 -19.35
C ALA A 492 18.80 -13.57 -20.22
N SER A 493 19.72 -14.48 -19.89
CA SER A 493 20.92 -14.74 -20.71
C SER A 493 20.57 -15.26 -22.10
N ILE A 494 19.68 -16.25 -22.19
CA ILE A 494 19.20 -16.82 -23.46
C ILE A 494 18.50 -15.73 -24.29
N LEU A 495 17.57 -14.98 -23.70
CA LEU A 495 16.83 -13.93 -24.40
C LEU A 495 17.71 -12.77 -24.85
N ALA A 496 18.77 -12.43 -24.11
CA ALA A 496 19.67 -11.35 -24.48
C ALA A 496 20.43 -11.62 -25.79
N GLN A 497 20.62 -12.89 -26.16
CA GLN A 497 21.18 -13.27 -27.45
C GLN A 497 20.18 -13.06 -28.60
N HIS A 498 18.88 -13.04 -28.29
CA HIS A 498 17.78 -12.97 -29.24
C HIS A 498 16.65 -12.02 -28.77
N PRO A 499 16.93 -10.71 -28.60
CA PRO A 499 16.00 -9.76 -27.96
C PRO A 499 14.72 -9.51 -28.75
N SER A 500 14.67 -9.90 -30.03
CA SER A 500 13.47 -9.82 -30.87
C SER A 500 12.40 -10.86 -30.51
N VAL A 501 12.77 -11.93 -29.81
CA VAL A 501 11.86 -13.03 -29.46
C VAL A 501 10.94 -12.60 -28.33
N LYS A 502 9.63 -12.75 -28.56
CA LYS A 502 8.61 -12.48 -27.55
C LYS A 502 8.37 -13.74 -26.71
N LEU A 503 8.76 -13.70 -25.44
CA LEU A 503 8.59 -14.81 -24.49
C LEU A 503 7.35 -14.59 -23.59
N THR A 504 6.58 -15.65 -23.39
CA THR A 504 5.59 -15.75 -22.30
C THR A 504 5.98 -16.90 -21.39
N ILE A 505 5.92 -16.73 -20.07
CA ILE A 505 6.28 -17.71 -19.05
C ILE A 505 5.02 -18.00 -18.22
N TYR A 506 4.68 -19.27 -18.06
CA TYR A 506 3.59 -19.76 -17.21
C TYR A 506 4.15 -20.70 -16.15
N MET A 507 3.89 -20.41 -14.87
CA MET A 507 4.52 -21.11 -13.75
C MET A 507 3.50 -21.46 -12.69
N THR A 508 3.50 -22.72 -12.27
CA THR A 508 2.67 -23.22 -11.17
C THR A 508 3.43 -23.32 -9.85
N SER A 509 4.67 -22.81 -9.81
CA SER A 509 5.64 -22.97 -8.72
C SER A 509 5.43 -22.05 -7.53
N CYS A 510 5.88 -22.50 -6.35
CA CYS A 510 5.99 -21.69 -5.14
C CYS A 510 6.91 -20.48 -5.37
N TYR A 511 6.64 -19.36 -4.71
CA TYR A 511 7.47 -18.15 -4.74
C TYR A 511 7.69 -17.55 -6.14
N SER A 512 6.90 -17.99 -7.13
CA SER A 512 7.04 -17.63 -8.54
C SER A 512 6.85 -16.13 -8.80
N GLY A 513 6.25 -15.38 -7.86
CA GLY A 513 6.20 -13.92 -7.91
C GLY A 513 7.56 -13.22 -7.92
N HIS A 514 8.63 -13.86 -7.48
CA HIS A 514 9.99 -13.32 -7.67
C HIS A 514 10.33 -13.09 -9.15
N TRP A 515 9.86 -13.98 -10.03
CA TRP A 515 10.06 -13.86 -11.48
C TRP A 515 9.33 -12.67 -12.08
N VAL A 516 8.23 -12.25 -11.47
CA VAL A 516 7.47 -11.05 -11.86
C VAL A 516 8.15 -9.77 -11.36
N GLU A 517 8.74 -9.82 -10.16
CA GLU A 517 9.31 -8.64 -9.50
C GLU A 517 10.78 -8.35 -9.87
N THR A 518 11.48 -9.32 -10.44
CA THR A 518 12.92 -9.24 -10.71
C THR A 518 13.30 -8.10 -11.66
N VAL A 519 14.53 -7.59 -11.47
CA VAL A 519 15.16 -6.56 -12.32
C VAL A 519 15.96 -7.15 -13.47
N GLU A 520 16.22 -8.47 -13.46
CA GLU A 520 17.06 -9.14 -14.48
C GLU A 520 16.53 -8.94 -15.90
N PHE A 521 15.21 -8.93 -16.08
CA PHE A 521 14.60 -8.64 -17.37
C PHE A 521 14.66 -7.15 -17.75
N GLN A 522 14.64 -6.25 -16.75
CA GLN A 522 14.61 -4.79 -16.99
C GLN A 522 15.97 -4.24 -17.42
N GLY A 523 17.07 -4.76 -16.86
CA GLY A 523 18.43 -4.27 -17.15
C GLY A 523 18.87 -4.39 -18.62
N ARG A 524 18.17 -5.21 -19.41
CA ARG A 524 18.45 -5.48 -20.82
C ARG A 524 17.30 -5.13 -21.77
N ASP A 525 16.32 -4.34 -21.30
CA ASP A 525 15.05 -4.03 -21.98
C ASP A 525 14.26 -5.28 -22.46
N LEU A 526 14.46 -6.42 -21.78
CA LEU A 526 13.70 -7.65 -22.02
C LEU A 526 12.31 -7.51 -21.39
N LYS A 527 11.29 -7.96 -22.12
CA LYS A 527 9.89 -7.80 -21.72
C LYS A 527 9.12 -9.11 -21.78
N PRO A 528 9.54 -10.17 -21.04
CA PRO A 528 8.77 -11.39 -20.96
C PRO A 528 7.44 -11.14 -20.24
N VAL A 529 6.37 -11.73 -20.78
CA VAL A 529 5.09 -11.84 -20.07
C VAL A 529 5.20 -13.02 -19.12
N ILE A 530 4.88 -12.86 -17.84
CA ILE A 530 5.03 -13.88 -16.81
C ILE A 530 3.70 -14.03 -16.11
N LEU A 531 3.27 -15.28 -15.92
CA LEU A 531 2.11 -15.73 -15.17
C LEU A 531 2.60 -16.67 -14.06
N ALA A 532 2.45 -16.24 -12.82
CA ALA A 532 2.95 -16.92 -11.63
C ALA A 532 1.78 -17.28 -10.71
N ALA A 533 1.73 -18.54 -10.26
CA ALA A 533 0.67 -19.05 -9.40
C ALA A 533 0.66 -18.48 -7.97
N ALA A 534 1.77 -17.90 -7.52
CA ALA A 534 1.93 -17.40 -6.17
C ALA A 534 2.74 -16.10 -6.11
N ASN A 535 2.48 -15.31 -5.08
CA ASN A 535 3.26 -14.11 -4.79
C ASN A 535 4.70 -14.48 -4.37
N ARG A 536 5.61 -13.49 -4.35
CA ARG A 536 7.03 -13.72 -4.05
C ARG A 536 7.30 -14.47 -2.74
N ASN A 537 6.46 -14.29 -1.73
CA ASN A 537 6.64 -14.86 -0.39
C ASN A 537 5.59 -15.92 -0.06
N GLU A 538 4.95 -16.48 -1.09
CA GLU A 538 3.83 -17.42 -0.94
C GLU A 538 4.12 -18.72 -1.68
N GLU A 539 3.68 -19.83 -1.11
CA GLU A 539 3.65 -21.13 -1.78
C GLU A 539 2.46 -21.19 -2.77
N SER A 540 2.58 -21.97 -3.83
CA SER A 540 1.48 -22.27 -4.74
C SER A 540 0.76 -23.55 -4.32
N PHE A 541 -0.56 -23.64 -4.54
CA PHE A 541 -1.34 -24.80 -4.10
C PHE A 541 -2.02 -25.55 -5.25
N GLY A 542 -2.17 -26.87 -5.06
CA GLY A 542 -3.10 -27.71 -5.80
C GLY A 542 -4.37 -28.06 -5.03
N PHE A 543 -5.23 -28.82 -5.69
CA PHE A 543 -6.55 -29.21 -5.20
C PHE A 543 -6.49 -30.11 -4.00
N VAL A 544 -7.54 -30.01 -3.18
CA VAL A 544 -7.68 -30.79 -1.96
C VAL A 544 -7.43 -32.27 -2.20
N TRP A 545 -6.66 -32.90 -1.32
CA TRP A 545 -6.56 -34.34 -1.20
C TRP A 545 -7.99 -34.87 -1.15
N SER A 546 -8.41 -35.41 -2.28
CA SER A 546 -9.79 -35.78 -2.51
C SER A 546 -10.17 -36.91 -1.56
N HIS A 547 -11.47 -37.20 -1.49
CA HIS A 547 -11.99 -38.24 -0.60
C HIS A 547 -11.48 -39.63 -0.95
N THR A 548 -11.02 -39.75 -2.18
CA THR A 548 -10.39 -40.93 -2.70
C THR A 548 -8.90 -41.00 -2.26
N GLN A 549 -8.32 -40.02 -1.55
CA GLN A 549 -6.90 -39.97 -1.16
C GLN A 549 -5.94 -39.69 -2.34
N ARG A 550 -6.28 -38.73 -3.20
CA ARG A 550 -5.37 -38.25 -4.27
C ARG A 550 -5.48 -36.76 -4.54
N HIS A 551 -4.39 -36.17 -5.01
CA HIS A 551 -4.37 -34.85 -5.62
C HIS A 551 -4.92 -34.89 -7.04
N ALA A 552 -5.49 -33.76 -7.47
CA ALA A 552 -6.19 -33.62 -8.74
C ALA A 552 -5.76 -32.34 -9.49
N GLY A 553 -4.46 -32.01 -9.48
CA GLY A 553 -3.91 -30.82 -10.17
C GLY A 553 -3.81 -29.56 -9.32
N GLY A 554 -3.27 -28.51 -9.92
CA GLY A 554 -2.96 -27.19 -9.39
C GLY A 554 -4.15 -26.22 -9.45
N LEU A 555 -4.34 -25.38 -8.42
CA LEU A 555 -5.42 -24.40 -8.40
C LEU A 555 -5.28 -23.36 -9.51
N PHE A 556 -4.04 -22.92 -9.79
CA PHE A 556 -3.77 -21.94 -10.83
C PHE A 556 -4.09 -22.48 -12.23
N SER A 557 -3.71 -23.72 -12.53
CA SER A 557 -4.04 -24.40 -13.79
C SER A 557 -5.55 -24.61 -13.93
N ALA A 558 -6.21 -25.02 -12.86
CA ALA A 558 -7.66 -25.20 -12.83
C ALA A 558 -8.44 -23.90 -13.06
N ALA A 559 -8.08 -22.83 -12.37
CA ALA A 559 -8.70 -21.53 -12.56
C ALA A 559 -8.46 -21.00 -13.98
N THR A 560 -7.21 -21.11 -14.46
CA THR A 560 -6.84 -20.66 -15.81
C THR A 560 -7.66 -21.40 -16.87
N ILE A 561 -7.72 -22.74 -16.84
CA ILE A 561 -8.47 -23.50 -17.85
C ILE A 561 -9.98 -23.25 -17.75
N THR A 562 -10.51 -23.12 -16.54
CA THR A 562 -11.93 -22.80 -16.29
C THR A 562 -12.29 -21.47 -16.94
N GLU A 563 -11.47 -20.44 -16.74
CA GLU A 563 -11.70 -19.15 -17.35
C GLU A 563 -11.55 -19.16 -18.88
N LEU A 564 -10.60 -19.94 -19.42
CA LEU A 564 -10.44 -20.11 -20.86
C LEU A 564 -11.66 -20.84 -21.49
N CYS A 565 -12.31 -21.74 -20.76
CA CYS A 565 -13.46 -22.52 -21.26
C CYS A 565 -14.81 -21.77 -21.22
N LYS A 566 -14.93 -20.65 -20.50
CA LYS A 566 -16.18 -19.90 -20.30
C LYS A 566 -16.65 -19.08 -21.52
N GLU A 567 -15.87 -19.01 -22.58
CA GLU A 567 -16.06 -18.04 -23.66
C GLU A 567 -16.80 -18.63 -24.90
N PRO A 568 -17.45 -17.79 -25.73
CA PRO A 568 -18.39 -18.23 -26.77
C PRO A 568 -17.74 -18.92 -27.98
N ILE A 569 -18.55 -19.71 -28.70
CA ILE A 569 -18.14 -20.65 -29.75
C ILE A 569 -17.71 -19.96 -31.06
N SER A 570 -18.24 -18.78 -31.36
CA SER A 570 -18.01 -18.08 -32.64
C SER A 570 -17.54 -16.64 -32.45
N LEU A 571 -16.60 -16.22 -33.29
CA LEU A 571 -16.11 -14.85 -33.34
C LEU A 571 -16.91 -13.98 -34.30
N PRO A 572 -17.13 -12.70 -33.96
CA PRO A 572 -17.54 -11.69 -34.94
C PRO A 572 -16.46 -11.48 -36.00
N GLN A 573 -16.84 -11.23 -37.26
CA GLN A 573 -15.89 -11.00 -38.36
C GLN A 573 -15.13 -9.67 -38.22
N GLY A 574 -15.68 -8.69 -37.49
CA GLY A 574 -15.13 -7.34 -37.35
C GLY A 574 -14.57 -7.00 -35.96
N ALA A 575 -13.62 -6.05 -35.92
CA ALA A 575 -13.05 -5.52 -34.68
C ALA A 575 -14.00 -4.74 -33.79
N SER A 576 -14.92 -4.04 -34.42
CA SER A 576 -15.98 -3.29 -33.77
C SER A 576 -16.96 -4.19 -33.00
N GLU A 577 -17.09 -5.46 -33.38
CA GLU A 577 -18.07 -6.40 -32.84
C GLU A 577 -17.49 -7.34 -31.78
N ASP A 578 -16.17 -7.31 -31.54
CA ASP A 578 -15.48 -8.21 -30.61
C ASP A 578 -15.99 -8.06 -29.16
N THR A 579 -16.79 -9.02 -28.70
CA THR A 579 -17.36 -9.06 -27.34
C THR A 579 -16.46 -9.71 -26.31
N SER A 580 -15.23 -10.11 -26.69
CA SER A 580 -14.35 -10.83 -25.78
C SER A 580 -13.92 -9.99 -24.59
N ARG A 581 -13.66 -10.67 -23.47
CA ARG A 581 -13.23 -10.01 -22.24
C ARG A 581 -11.91 -9.26 -22.50
N GLU A 582 -11.84 -8.05 -21.95
CA GLU A 582 -10.55 -7.40 -21.75
C GLU A 582 -9.67 -8.31 -20.91
N TYR A 583 -8.38 -8.36 -21.23
CA TYR A 583 -7.49 -9.24 -20.50
C TYR A 583 -7.50 -8.96 -18.99
N ARG A 584 -7.60 -7.70 -18.56
CA ARG A 584 -7.69 -7.34 -17.14
C ARG A 584 -8.84 -8.08 -16.45
N LYS A 585 -9.96 -8.22 -17.14
CA LYS A 585 -11.10 -8.97 -16.63
C LYS A 585 -10.75 -10.45 -16.48
N LEU A 586 -10.03 -11.05 -17.45
CA LEU A 586 -9.58 -12.43 -17.35
C LEU A 586 -8.71 -12.68 -16.10
N THR A 587 -7.71 -11.85 -15.79
CA THR A 587 -6.88 -12.07 -14.58
C THR A 587 -7.63 -11.89 -13.28
N THR A 588 -8.52 -10.92 -13.22
CA THR A 588 -9.41 -10.74 -12.07
C THR A 588 -10.29 -11.98 -11.88
N GLU A 589 -10.83 -12.55 -12.96
CA GLU A 589 -11.65 -13.76 -12.89
C GLU A 589 -10.82 -15.00 -12.56
N ILE A 590 -9.59 -15.15 -13.07
CA ILE A 590 -8.68 -16.24 -12.66
C ILE A 590 -8.41 -16.17 -11.15
N THR A 591 -8.14 -14.96 -10.63
CA THR A 591 -7.91 -14.75 -9.19
C THR A 591 -9.18 -15.07 -8.39
N ALA A 592 -10.35 -14.64 -8.87
CA ALA A 592 -11.64 -14.93 -8.24
C ALA A 592 -11.97 -16.43 -8.26
N GLU A 593 -11.67 -17.10 -9.37
CA GLU A 593 -11.88 -18.53 -9.56
C GLU A 593 -10.93 -19.34 -8.67
N MET A 594 -9.65 -18.96 -8.56
CA MET A 594 -8.76 -19.55 -7.55
C MET A 594 -9.36 -19.41 -6.16
N ASN A 595 -9.79 -18.22 -5.76
CA ASN A 595 -10.44 -17.99 -4.48
C ASN A 595 -11.72 -18.81 -4.28
N ARG A 596 -12.45 -19.15 -5.36
CA ARG A 596 -13.64 -20.03 -5.32
C ARG A 596 -13.24 -21.49 -5.12
N LEU A 597 -12.24 -21.96 -5.85
CA LEU A 597 -11.70 -23.32 -5.78
C LEU A 597 -11.02 -23.59 -4.42
N CYS A 598 -10.56 -22.52 -3.75
CA CYS A 598 -10.16 -22.55 -2.35
C CYS A 598 -11.39 -22.59 -1.43
N LEU A 599 -11.56 -23.68 -0.67
CA LEU A 599 -12.68 -23.78 0.28
C LEU A 599 -12.60 -22.68 1.37
N PRO A 600 -13.65 -21.81 1.53
CA PRO A 600 -13.56 -20.62 2.39
C PRO A 600 -13.63 -20.86 3.91
N ALA A 601 -13.93 -22.07 4.38
CA ALA A 601 -14.51 -22.21 5.72
C ALA A 601 -13.51 -22.09 6.89
N ASN A 602 -12.21 -22.31 6.66
CA ASN A 602 -11.20 -22.35 7.75
C ASN A 602 -9.96 -21.49 7.51
N ILE A 603 -9.81 -20.93 6.33
CA ILE A 603 -8.65 -20.11 5.98
C ILE A 603 -9.01 -18.64 6.22
N THR A 604 -8.87 -18.23 7.47
CA THR A 604 -8.74 -16.82 7.84
C THR A 604 -7.50 -16.23 7.16
N ALA A 605 -7.49 -14.90 6.89
CA ALA A 605 -6.37 -14.12 6.33
C ALA A 605 -4.99 -14.73 6.61
N PHE A 606 -4.01 -14.64 5.68
CA PHE A 606 -2.72 -15.38 5.60
C PHE A 606 -2.71 -16.60 4.66
N TYR A 607 -3.51 -16.58 3.59
CA TYR A 607 -3.49 -17.57 2.51
C TYR A 607 -2.22 -17.44 1.66
N GLY A 608 -1.63 -18.55 1.22
CA GLY A 608 -0.60 -18.60 0.18
C GLY A 608 -1.23 -18.93 -1.19
N SER A 609 -0.55 -18.64 -2.29
CA SER A 609 -1.00 -18.88 -3.68
C SER A 609 -1.86 -17.78 -4.29
N SER A 610 -1.51 -16.51 -4.01
CA SER A 610 -2.08 -15.36 -4.73
C SER A 610 -1.38 -15.22 -6.09
N PRO A 611 -2.08 -15.41 -7.23
CA PRO A 611 -1.44 -15.34 -8.52
C PRO A 611 -0.96 -13.91 -8.83
N VAL A 612 0.22 -13.81 -9.44
CA VAL A 612 0.84 -12.56 -9.87
C VAL A 612 1.38 -12.68 -11.28
N PHE A 613 1.57 -11.57 -11.96
CA PHE A 613 1.85 -11.55 -13.41
C PHE A 613 2.54 -10.21 -13.84
N SER A 614 3.21 -10.14 -14.99
CA SER A 614 4.23 -9.07 -15.24
C SER A 614 3.83 -7.84 -16.09
N ASP A 615 2.72 -7.85 -16.84
CA ASP A 615 2.52 -6.86 -17.92
C ASP A 615 1.90 -5.51 -17.51
N ARG A 616 2.41 -4.41 -18.10
CA ARG A 616 2.20 -2.99 -17.75
C ARG A 616 1.16 -2.24 -18.61
N GLU A 617 0.80 -2.67 -19.82
CA GLU A 617 0.15 -1.73 -20.78
C GLU A 617 -1.01 -2.25 -21.66
N SER A 618 -1.40 -3.52 -21.65
CA SER A 618 -2.44 -3.98 -22.59
C SER A 618 -3.87 -3.66 -22.13
N GLN A 619 -4.61 -2.86 -22.92
CA GLN A 619 -6.09 -2.80 -22.94
C GLN A 619 -6.67 -3.62 -24.11
N GLU A 620 -5.88 -4.52 -24.72
CA GLU A 620 -6.33 -5.31 -25.85
C GLU A 620 -7.38 -6.34 -25.40
N ARG A 621 -8.41 -6.52 -26.23
CA ARG A 621 -9.39 -7.61 -26.08
C ARG A 621 -8.66 -8.96 -26.20
N PHE A 622 -8.87 -9.84 -25.22
CA PHE A 622 -8.03 -11.02 -25.01
C PHE A 622 -8.01 -11.96 -26.22
N TRP A 623 -9.15 -12.12 -26.89
CA TRP A 623 -9.34 -13.13 -27.93
C TRP A 623 -8.54 -12.90 -29.20
N ARG A 624 -8.25 -11.65 -29.55
CA ARG A 624 -7.44 -11.32 -30.74
C ARG A 624 -5.98 -11.74 -30.60
N ARG A 625 -5.53 -11.97 -29.37
CA ARG A 625 -4.11 -12.21 -29.08
C ARG A 625 -3.73 -13.65 -29.36
N THR A 626 -4.52 -14.63 -28.94
CA THR A 626 -4.23 -16.07 -29.10
C THR A 626 -4.17 -16.46 -30.57
N GLY A 627 -4.92 -15.89 -31.50
CA GLY A 627 -4.88 -16.36 -32.90
C GLY A 627 -5.36 -17.82 -33.11
N TYR A 628 -5.90 -18.44 -32.05
CA TYR A 628 -6.73 -19.64 -32.02
C TYR A 628 -8.03 -19.31 -31.28
N SER A 629 -9.10 -20.03 -31.59
CA SER A 629 -10.37 -19.88 -30.89
C SER A 629 -10.21 -20.41 -29.46
N LEU A 630 -10.72 -19.73 -28.42
CA LEU A 630 -10.75 -20.38 -27.09
C LEU A 630 -11.69 -21.61 -27.08
N HIS A 631 -12.53 -21.75 -28.11
CA HIS A 631 -13.24 -23.00 -28.36
C HIS A 631 -12.28 -24.17 -28.59
N ASP A 632 -11.08 -23.96 -29.12
CA ASP A 632 -10.09 -25.01 -29.32
C ASP A 632 -9.62 -25.57 -27.97
N TYR A 633 -9.38 -24.69 -26.98
CA TYR A 633 -9.07 -25.08 -25.60
C TYR A 633 -10.22 -25.89 -24.98
N ARG A 634 -11.46 -25.39 -25.11
CA ARG A 634 -12.65 -26.09 -24.60
C ARG A 634 -12.88 -27.43 -25.31
N THR A 635 -12.62 -27.50 -26.61
CA THR A 635 -12.77 -28.72 -27.42
C THR A 635 -11.76 -29.77 -26.97
N ASN A 636 -10.49 -29.39 -26.87
CA ASN A 636 -9.43 -30.29 -26.40
C ASN A 636 -9.68 -30.74 -24.96
N PHE A 637 -10.06 -29.81 -24.06
CA PHE A 637 -10.47 -30.15 -22.70
C PHE A 637 -11.70 -31.07 -22.65
N GLY A 638 -12.65 -30.87 -23.56
CA GLY A 638 -13.86 -31.69 -23.70
C GLY A 638 -13.61 -33.11 -24.20
N ARG A 639 -12.51 -33.35 -24.94
CA ARG A 639 -12.09 -34.69 -25.40
C ARG A 639 -11.55 -35.57 -24.28
N LEU A 640 -11.07 -34.96 -23.18
CA LEU A 640 -10.61 -35.71 -22.02
C LEU A 640 -11.79 -36.39 -21.33
N GLN A 641 -11.56 -37.65 -20.93
CA GLN A 641 -12.55 -38.44 -20.19
C GLN A 641 -12.96 -37.70 -18.93
N THR A 642 -14.27 -37.59 -18.73
CA THR A 642 -14.86 -36.96 -17.55
C THR A 642 -15.08 -38.00 -16.48
N LEU A 643 -14.61 -37.72 -15.27
CA LEU A 643 -14.94 -38.47 -14.07
C LEU A 643 -15.93 -37.68 -13.22
N PRO A 644 -16.86 -38.36 -12.54
CA PRO A 644 -17.77 -37.70 -11.62
C PRO A 644 -16.99 -37.07 -10.44
N PRO A 645 -17.64 -36.17 -9.68
CA PRO A 645 -17.16 -35.74 -8.38
C PRO A 645 -16.78 -36.92 -7.48
N SER A 646 -15.83 -36.72 -6.57
CA SER A 646 -15.50 -37.70 -5.53
C SER A 646 -16.69 -37.87 -4.60
N ASP A 647 -16.89 -39.08 -4.04
CA ASP A 647 -17.92 -39.35 -3.05
C ASP A 647 -17.70 -38.45 -1.80
N PRO A 648 -18.56 -37.46 -1.55
CA PRO A 648 -18.33 -36.46 -0.51
C PRO A 648 -18.53 -37.03 0.88
N HIS A 649 -17.66 -36.64 1.82
CA HIS A 649 -17.67 -37.11 3.19
C HIS A 649 -18.85 -36.44 3.90
N PRO A 650 -19.66 -37.18 4.66
CA PRO A 650 -20.86 -36.64 5.31
C PRO A 650 -20.62 -35.41 6.20
N LYS A 651 -19.41 -35.27 6.77
CA LYS A 651 -19.00 -34.10 7.59
C LYS A 651 -18.78 -32.79 6.82
N ARG A 652 -18.93 -32.78 5.49
CA ARG A 652 -18.73 -31.61 4.62
C ARG A 652 -19.75 -30.49 4.85
N ASP A 653 -21.01 -30.79 5.17
CA ASP A 653 -22.06 -29.77 5.34
C ASP A 653 -22.07 -29.20 6.76
N ARG A 654 -21.11 -28.33 7.06
CA ARG A 654 -20.98 -27.71 8.38
C ARG A 654 -22.21 -26.90 8.84
N ARG A 655 -23.14 -26.53 7.94
CA ARG A 655 -24.42 -25.89 8.33
C ARG A 655 -25.42 -26.87 8.94
N ARG A 656 -25.36 -28.17 8.61
CA ARG A 656 -26.08 -29.24 9.34
C ARG A 656 -25.40 -29.59 10.68
N PHE A 657 -24.07 -29.45 10.75
CA PHE A 657 -23.26 -29.84 11.90
C PHE A 657 -23.33 -28.90 13.12
N ILE A 658 -23.77 -27.66 12.95
CA ILE A 658 -23.99 -26.72 14.07
C ILE A 658 -25.34 -26.98 14.76
N ALA A 659 -26.23 -27.75 14.13
CA ALA A 659 -27.58 -28.01 14.66
C ALA A 659 -27.69 -29.31 15.46
N ASP A 660 -27.01 -30.40 15.07
CA ASP A 660 -27.06 -31.68 15.80
C ASP A 660 -25.75 -32.47 15.67
N SER A 661 -25.34 -33.11 16.76
CA SER A 661 -24.11 -33.88 16.94
C SER A 661 -24.12 -35.17 16.10
N ILE A 662 -23.66 -35.08 14.85
CA ILE A 662 -23.34 -36.25 14.02
C ILE A 662 -21.96 -36.77 14.49
N ASP A 663 -21.95 -37.79 15.36
CA ASP A 663 -20.73 -38.51 15.76
C ASP A 663 -20.37 -39.60 14.74
N GLY A 664 -19.25 -40.30 14.95
CA GLY A 664 -18.76 -41.36 14.05
C GLY A 664 -19.71 -42.56 13.86
N THR A 665 -20.86 -42.59 14.54
CA THR A 665 -21.88 -43.64 14.42
C THR A 665 -23.05 -43.25 13.51
N HIS A 666 -23.03 -42.03 12.95
CA HIS A 666 -24.09 -41.60 12.05
C HIS A 666 -24.20 -42.51 10.81
N PRO A 667 -25.42 -42.91 10.37
CA PRO A 667 -25.60 -43.85 9.27
C PRO A 667 -24.87 -43.45 7.98
N ASP A 668 -24.84 -42.15 7.66
CA ASP A 668 -24.12 -41.66 6.49
C ASP A 668 -22.59 -41.83 6.62
N ILE A 669 -22.03 -41.67 7.82
CA ILE A 669 -20.60 -41.88 8.10
C ILE A 669 -20.27 -43.37 8.05
N LEU A 670 -21.10 -44.22 8.66
CA LEU A 670 -20.94 -45.67 8.59
C LEU A 670 -21.08 -46.18 7.14
N ALA A 671 -22.05 -45.68 6.38
CA ALA A 671 -22.24 -46.04 4.97
C ALA A 671 -21.08 -45.53 4.10
N TRP A 672 -20.51 -44.36 4.41
CA TRP A 672 -19.31 -43.87 3.75
C TRP A 672 -18.07 -44.71 4.11
N GLN A 673 -17.85 -45.04 5.39
CA GLN A 673 -16.76 -45.92 5.84
C GLN A 673 -16.85 -47.33 5.25
N GLN A 674 -18.06 -47.86 5.06
CA GLN A 674 -18.27 -49.13 4.36
C GLN A 674 -17.88 -49.05 2.87
N ARG A 675 -18.12 -47.90 2.23
CA ARG A 675 -17.70 -47.65 0.83
C ARG A 675 -16.20 -47.36 0.70
N HIS A 676 -15.56 -46.83 1.76
CA HIS A 676 -14.15 -46.42 1.81
C HIS A 676 -13.42 -47.04 3.02
N PRO A 677 -13.29 -48.38 3.08
CA PRO A 677 -12.75 -49.08 4.25
C PRO A 677 -11.29 -48.68 4.53
N GLY A 678 -11.00 -48.32 5.79
CA GLY A 678 -9.66 -47.94 6.25
C GLY A 678 -9.35 -46.43 6.21
N VAL A 679 -10.16 -45.61 5.54
CA VAL A 679 -9.98 -44.16 5.53
C VAL A 679 -10.48 -43.56 6.85
N VAL A 680 -9.58 -42.96 7.65
CA VAL A 680 -9.89 -42.49 9.00
C VAL A 680 -10.55 -41.10 8.99
N ASP A 681 -11.61 -40.97 9.77
CA ASP A 681 -12.47 -39.77 9.87
C ASP A 681 -11.74 -38.54 10.50
N GLU A 682 -10.58 -38.75 11.15
CA GLU A 682 -9.71 -37.70 11.73
C GLU A 682 -8.67 -37.15 10.72
N ASP A 683 -8.53 -37.77 9.55
CA ASP A 683 -7.67 -37.27 8.46
C ASP A 683 -8.28 -36.08 7.71
N TYR A 684 -9.42 -35.57 8.21
CA TYR A 684 -10.44 -34.87 7.45
C TYR A 684 -10.70 -33.37 7.69
N PRO A 685 -9.79 -32.55 8.26
CA PRO A 685 -9.88 -31.10 8.08
C PRO A 685 -8.90 -30.61 6.99
N GLU A 686 -9.46 -30.07 5.90
CA GLU A 686 -8.90 -28.92 5.16
C GLU A 686 -7.84 -29.16 4.07
N ALA A 687 -7.77 -30.35 3.47
CA ALA A 687 -6.56 -30.74 2.78
C ALA A 687 -6.24 -30.17 1.38
N THR A 688 -6.20 -28.86 1.04
CA THR A 688 -5.73 -28.42 -0.32
C THR A 688 -4.38 -29.06 -0.66
N GLY A 689 -4.23 -29.63 -1.85
CA GLY A 689 -3.06 -30.33 -2.36
C GLY A 689 -1.95 -29.40 -2.80
N GLY A 690 -1.46 -28.61 -1.87
CA GLY A 690 -0.03 -28.46 -1.68
C GLY A 690 0.22 -28.86 -0.24
N TYR A 691 1.48 -29.04 0.16
CA TYR A 691 1.85 -29.08 1.57
C TYR A 691 1.43 -27.81 2.36
N GLY A 692 0.60 -26.90 1.84
CA GLY A 692 0.33 -25.59 2.42
C GLY A 692 -1.09 -25.31 2.91
N ALA A 693 -2.12 -26.15 2.67
CA ALA A 693 -3.44 -25.87 3.29
C ALA A 693 -4.16 -27.01 4.02
N THR A 694 -3.67 -28.25 3.99
CA THR A 694 -3.94 -29.12 5.16
C THR A 694 -3.41 -28.41 6.41
N SER A 695 -4.16 -28.46 7.51
CA SER A 695 -3.59 -28.09 8.82
C SER A 695 -2.27 -28.83 9.08
N ARG A 696 -2.12 -30.07 8.56
CA ARG A 696 -0.90 -30.90 8.53
C ARG A 696 0.25 -30.30 7.71
N GLY A 697 -0.04 -29.80 6.53
CA GLY A 697 0.93 -29.15 5.65
C GLY A 697 1.38 -27.79 6.18
N LEU A 698 0.44 -26.98 6.70
CA LEU A 698 0.74 -25.72 7.37
C LEU A 698 1.79 -25.88 8.49
N VAL A 699 1.79 -27.03 9.16
CA VAL A 699 2.71 -27.35 10.26
C VAL A 699 3.81 -28.35 9.86
N ALA A 700 3.94 -28.64 8.57
CA ALA A 700 4.97 -29.55 8.09
C ALA A 700 6.35 -29.05 8.53
N PRO A 701 7.28 -29.97 8.89
CA PRO A 701 8.64 -29.66 9.32
C PRO A 701 9.30 -28.54 8.52
N ARG A 702 9.17 -28.59 7.19
CA ARG A 702 9.75 -27.64 6.25
C ARG A 702 9.11 -26.26 6.31
N SER A 703 7.79 -26.17 6.20
CA SER A 703 7.09 -24.88 6.21
C SER A 703 7.26 -24.16 7.56
N MET A 704 7.29 -24.90 8.67
CA MET A 704 7.60 -24.35 9.99
C MET A 704 9.07 -23.91 10.09
N ARG A 705 10.02 -24.75 9.67
CA ARG A 705 11.45 -24.42 9.70
C ARG A 705 11.77 -23.21 8.83
N TYR A 706 11.12 -23.09 7.69
CA TYR A 706 11.16 -21.91 6.82
C TYR A 706 10.72 -20.63 7.55
N LEU A 707 9.52 -20.62 8.15
CA LEU A 707 9.01 -19.45 8.86
C LEU A 707 9.86 -19.09 10.09
N ILE A 708 10.38 -20.10 10.78
CA ILE A 708 11.31 -19.94 11.88
C ILE A 708 12.61 -19.28 11.38
N ASN A 709 13.20 -19.81 10.31
CA ASN A 709 14.42 -19.28 9.71
C ASN A 709 14.23 -17.82 9.27
N LEU A 710 13.11 -17.50 8.64
CA LEU A 710 12.76 -16.13 8.26
C LEU A 710 12.69 -15.20 9.48
N TYR A 711 11.98 -15.63 10.51
CA TYR A 711 11.83 -14.86 11.73
C TYR A 711 13.20 -14.62 12.42
N LEU A 712 14.12 -15.59 12.37
CA LEU A 712 15.47 -15.45 12.93
C LEU A 712 16.40 -14.62 12.06
N LYS A 713 16.34 -14.75 10.73
CA LYS A 713 17.05 -13.88 9.78
C LYS A 713 16.67 -12.42 10.04
N ALA A 714 15.44 -12.15 10.45
CA ALA A 714 14.99 -10.84 10.88
C ALA A 714 15.49 -10.40 12.27
N LYS A 715 16.50 -11.05 12.86
CA LYS A 715 17.22 -10.67 14.10
C LYS A 715 16.28 -10.18 15.23
N PRO A 716 15.41 -11.05 15.76
CA PRO A 716 14.49 -10.69 16.84
C PRO A 716 15.28 -10.47 18.14
N ARG A 717 14.78 -9.61 19.03
CA ARG A 717 15.46 -9.35 20.31
C ARG A 717 15.29 -10.55 21.25
N LEU A 718 16.39 -11.25 21.52
CA LEU A 718 16.41 -12.50 22.31
C LEU A 718 15.83 -12.33 23.73
N GLU A 719 15.99 -11.15 24.32
CA GLU A 719 15.51 -10.85 25.68
C GLU A 719 14.01 -10.54 25.76
N ALA A 720 13.37 -10.23 24.63
CA ALA A 720 12.00 -9.75 24.62
C ALA A 720 11.01 -10.85 25.07
N PRO A 721 10.03 -10.55 25.94
CA PRO A 721 9.09 -11.56 26.45
C PRO A 721 8.35 -12.33 25.35
N GLU A 722 7.94 -11.64 24.28
CA GLU A 722 7.28 -12.24 23.14
C GLU A 722 8.19 -13.20 22.36
N HIS A 723 9.48 -12.87 22.24
CA HIS A 723 10.46 -13.76 21.63
C HIS A 723 10.74 -14.96 22.53
N LYS A 724 10.89 -14.77 23.85
CA LYS A 724 11.09 -15.88 24.80
C LYS A 724 9.91 -16.85 24.77
N ALA A 725 8.68 -16.36 24.69
CA ALA A 725 7.48 -17.18 24.56
C ALA A 725 7.47 -17.96 23.24
N LEU A 726 7.75 -17.28 22.12
CA LEU A 726 7.84 -17.90 20.79
C LEU A 726 8.97 -18.93 20.71
N TRP A 727 10.13 -18.62 21.29
CA TRP A 727 11.30 -19.50 21.40
C TRP A 727 11.05 -20.70 22.29
N GLY A 728 10.28 -20.55 23.36
CA GLY A 728 9.79 -21.65 24.18
C GLY A 728 8.95 -22.63 23.37
N ARG A 729 7.95 -22.10 22.64
CA ARG A 729 7.11 -22.90 21.73
C ARG A 729 7.93 -23.55 20.61
N TRP A 730 8.89 -22.84 20.04
CA TRP A 730 9.78 -23.41 19.03
C TRP A 730 10.66 -24.53 19.60
N ARG A 731 11.25 -24.38 20.80
CA ARG A 731 11.99 -25.49 21.43
C ARG A 731 11.11 -26.71 21.68
N MET A 732 9.86 -26.51 22.08
CA MET A 732 8.89 -27.60 22.19
C MET A 732 8.59 -28.22 20.83
N TYR A 733 8.48 -27.41 19.77
CA TYR A 733 8.30 -27.88 18.40
C TYR A 733 9.45 -28.78 17.95
N ASN A 734 10.70 -28.35 18.12
CA ASN A 734 11.89 -29.14 17.76
C ASN A 734 12.03 -30.44 18.56
N LYS A 735 11.44 -30.51 19.75
CA LYS A 735 11.42 -31.70 20.60
C LYS A 735 10.22 -32.62 20.33
N GLY A 736 9.37 -32.30 19.35
CA GLY A 736 8.13 -33.04 19.09
C GLY A 736 7.07 -32.90 20.19
N GLN A 737 7.18 -31.88 21.06
CA GLN A 737 6.32 -31.71 22.24
C GLN A 737 5.08 -30.85 21.99
N LEU A 738 4.94 -30.25 20.80
CA LEU A 738 3.73 -29.50 20.45
C LEU A 738 2.69 -30.40 19.79
N ASN A 739 1.46 -30.32 20.27
CA ASN A 739 0.32 -30.89 19.56
C ASN A 739 -0.03 -30.07 18.31
N HIS A 740 -0.92 -30.60 17.48
CA HIS A 740 -1.26 -30.02 16.18
C HIS A 740 -1.77 -28.57 16.24
N GLU A 741 -2.71 -28.28 17.15
CA GLU A 741 -3.24 -26.92 17.33
C GLU A 741 -2.15 -25.93 17.77
N GLN A 742 -1.25 -26.38 18.65
CA GLN A 742 -0.12 -25.58 19.11
C GLN A 742 0.87 -25.29 17.97
N LYS A 743 1.08 -26.23 17.05
CA LYS A 743 1.91 -26.02 15.85
C LYS A 743 1.27 -24.96 14.91
N VAL A 744 -0.04 -25.03 14.67
CA VAL A 744 -0.78 -24.04 13.87
C VAL A 744 -0.74 -22.65 14.53
N ALA A 745 -0.88 -22.59 15.85
CA ALA A 745 -0.77 -21.34 16.60
C ALA A 745 0.62 -20.71 16.45
N LEU A 746 1.69 -21.51 16.57
CA LEU A 746 3.07 -21.09 16.37
C LEU A 746 3.29 -20.54 14.95
N ARG A 747 2.79 -21.22 13.91
CA ARG A 747 2.83 -20.74 12.52
C ARG A 747 2.20 -19.35 12.37
N ARG A 748 0.96 -19.20 12.87
CA ARG A 748 0.21 -17.94 12.80
C ARG A 748 0.91 -16.80 13.56
N GLU A 749 1.69 -17.11 14.59
CA GLU A 749 2.49 -16.11 15.30
C GLU A 749 3.71 -15.68 14.48
N LEU A 750 4.42 -16.63 13.87
CA LEU A 750 5.57 -16.33 13.01
C LEU A 750 5.17 -15.44 11.81
N LEU A 751 4.08 -15.80 11.13
CA LEU A 751 3.54 -15.02 10.00
C LEU A 751 3.13 -13.61 10.42
N ALA A 752 2.44 -13.47 11.56
CA ALA A 752 2.05 -12.16 12.07
C ALA A 752 3.27 -11.28 12.36
N CYS A 753 4.33 -11.83 12.96
CA CYS A 753 5.58 -11.09 13.18
C CYS A 753 6.22 -10.61 11.87
N LEU A 754 6.31 -11.49 10.87
CA LEU A 754 6.89 -11.16 9.55
C LEU A 754 6.06 -10.11 8.79
N GLN A 755 4.73 -10.19 8.86
CA GLN A 755 3.86 -9.19 8.25
C GLN A 755 4.01 -7.83 8.95
N MET A 756 4.05 -7.77 10.29
CA MET A 756 4.26 -6.51 11.01
C MET A 756 5.61 -5.86 10.68
N ASN A 757 6.66 -6.66 10.45
CA ASN A 757 7.96 -6.16 9.96
C ASN A 757 7.81 -5.51 8.58
N THR A 758 7.10 -6.18 7.67
CA THR A 758 6.79 -5.64 6.34
C THR A 758 6.01 -4.33 6.43
N MET A 759 5.00 -4.25 7.31
CA MET A 759 4.24 -3.02 7.55
C MET A 759 5.13 -1.89 8.08
N ALA A 760 6.05 -2.18 8.99
CA ALA A 760 6.98 -1.18 9.53
C ALA A 760 7.90 -0.61 8.45
N ASN A 761 8.45 -1.46 7.57
CA ASN A 761 9.23 -1.04 6.41
C ASN A 761 8.41 -0.12 5.48
N GLN A 762 7.15 -0.49 5.19
CA GLN A 762 6.24 0.32 4.37
C GLN A 762 5.92 1.67 5.01
N TYR A 763 5.64 1.68 6.31
CA TYR A 763 5.30 2.89 7.06
C TYR A 763 6.48 3.84 7.15
N ALA A 764 7.68 3.34 7.44
CA ALA A 764 8.90 4.14 7.43
C ALA A 764 9.06 4.87 6.09
N LYS A 765 8.85 4.14 4.99
CA LYS A 765 8.92 4.70 3.65
C LYS A 765 7.82 5.73 3.33
N ILE A 766 6.57 5.48 3.70
CA ILE A 766 5.45 6.44 3.53
C ILE A 766 5.70 7.75 4.28
N LEU A 767 6.40 7.64 5.41
CA LEU A 767 6.83 8.77 6.22
C LEU A 767 8.13 9.41 5.71
N GLY A 768 8.78 8.84 4.69
CA GLY A 768 10.05 9.33 4.17
C GLY A 768 11.24 9.10 5.11
N LEU A 769 11.18 8.09 5.96
CA LEU A 769 12.25 7.73 6.90
C LEU A 769 13.25 6.79 6.21
N TYR A 770 14.49 7.25 6.01
CA TYR A 770 15.48 6.57 5.16
C TYR A 770 16.82 6.24 5.83
N LYS A 771 17.01 6.67 7.08
CA LYS A 771 18.27 6.51 7.80
C LYS A 771 18.54 5.08 8.24
N LEU A 772 17.48 4.27 8.42
CA LEU A 772 17.62 2.87 8.75
C LEU A 772 17.53 2.00 7.51
N SER A 773 18.37 0.98 7.47
CA SER A 773 18.16 -0.17 6.60
C SER A 773 16.88 -0.90 6.99
N ARG A 774 16.41 -1.81 6.13
CA ARG A 774 15.20 -2.59 6.40
C ARG A 774 15.23 -3.26 7.79
N ILE A 775 14.06 -3.38 8.41
CA ILE A 775 13.91 -3.90 9.77
C ILE A 775 14.54 -5.29 9.99
N GLU A 776 14.64 -6.10 8.93
CA GLU A 776 15.24 -7.44 8.95
C GLU A 776 16.74 -7.41 9.28
N SER A 777 17.47 -6.40 8.79
CA SER A 777 18.89 -6.22 9.09
C SER A 777 19.15 -5.35 10.32
N TRP A 778 18.15 -4.59 10.76
CA TRP A 778 18.25 -3.64 11.87
C TRP A 778 18.08 -4.30 13.25
N THR A 779 18.76 -3.72 14.25
CA THR A 779 18.59 -4.04 15.67
C THR A 779 18.52 -2.76 16.51
N VAL A 780 17.89 -2.80 17.68
CA VAL A 780 17.90 -1.65 18.61
C VAL A 780 19.35 -1.26 18.95
N ALA A 781 20.21 -2.25 19.26
CA ALA A 781 21.61 -2.03 19.61
C ALA A 781 22.40 -1.29 18.52
N SER A 782 22.13 -1.54 17.23
CA SER A 782 22.84 -0.86 16.13
C SER A 782 22.54 0.64 16.04
N THR A 783 21.56 1.14 16.79
CA THR A 783 21.15 2.55 16.72
C THR A 783 20.98 3.24 18.07
N ALA A 784 21.06 2.49 19.18
CA ALA A 784 20.80 2.99 20.53
C ALA A 784 21.69 4.16 20.97
N GLN A 785 22.88 4.31 20.38
CA GLN A 785 23.81 5.39 20.70
C GLN A 785 23.40 6.76 20.14
N TYR A 786 22.42 6.80 19.23
CA TYR A 786 22.05 8.03 18.50
C TYR A 786 20.82 8.74 19.06
N TYR A 787 20.20 8.22 20.12
CA TYR A 787 19.00 8.81 20.71
C TYR A 787 18.90 8.53 22.21
N ASP A 788 18.16 9.38 22.91
CA ASP A 788 17.83 9.20 24.32
C ASP A 788 16.92 7.98 24.53
N ARG A 789 17.22 7.21 25.58
CA ARG A 789 16.56 5.93 25.87
C ARG A 789 15.11 6.13 26.33
N ASP A 790 14.86 7.16 27.14
CA ASP A 790 13.53 7.40 27.71
C ASP A 790 12.58 7.91 26.64
N THR A 791 13.04 8.84 25.80
CA THR A 791 12.31 9.35 24.64
C THR A 791 12.02 8.23 23.63
N PHE A 792 12.99 7.35 23.37
CA PHE A 792 12.79 6.16 22.54
C PHE A 792 11.71 5.23 23.12
N GLY A 793 11.73 5.01 24.44
CA GLY A 793 10.70 4.25 25.14
C GLY A 793 9.31 4.86 24.93
N GLU A 794 9.16 6.15 25.19
CA GLU A 794 7.89 6.88 25.04
C GLU A 794 7.34 6.79 23.61
N TYR A 795 8.19 6.97 22.60
CA TYR A 795 7.76 6.90 21.19
C TYR A 795 7.38 5.49 20.79
N SER A 796 8.18 4.50 21.20
CA SER A 796 7.90 3.09 20.93
C SER A 796 6.56 2.68 21.54
N ASP A 797 6.29 3.10 22.78
CA ASP A 797 5.04 2.84 23.46
C ASP A 797 3.88 3.60 22.82
N THR A 798 4.05 4.86 22.43
CA THR A 798 3.01 5.64 21.73
C THR A 798 2.58 4.95 20.43
N ILE A 799 3.55 4.48 19.63
CA ILE A 799 3.28 3.74 18.39
C ILE A 799 2.60 2.40 18.71
N ALA A 800 3.03 1.70 19.76
CA ALA A 800 2.41 0.45 20.21
C ALA A 800 0.93 0.64 20.57
N HIS A 801 0.64 1.61 21.46
CA HIS A 801 -0.71 1.89 21.95
C HIS A 801 -1.65 2.38 20.84
N SER A 802 -1.12 2.95 19.76
CA SER A 802 -1.92 3.35 18.59
C SER A 802 -2.54 2.19 17.82
N ARG A 803 -2.11 0.94 18.09
CA ARG A 803 -2.52 -0.29 17.40
C ARG A 803 -2.25 -0.31 15.89
N ILE A 804 -1.47 0.61 15.36
CA ILE A 804 -1.28 0.73 13.91
C ILE A 804 -0.50 -0.44 13.30
N LEU A 805 0.38 -1.07 14.08
CA LEU A 805 1.13 -2.28 13.74
C LEU A 805 0.50 -3.55 14.34
N HIS A 806 -0.79 -3.52 14.68
CA HIS A 806 -1.49 -4.70 15.18
C HIS A 806 -2.25 -5.38 14.04
N ILE A 807 -2.32 -6.71 14.12
CA ILE A 807 -3.10 -7.55 13.20
C ILE A 807 -4.29 -8.13 13.95
N GLU A 808 -5.49 -7.83 13.46
CA GLU A 808 -6.75 -8.40 13.95
C GLU A 808 -7.02 -9.71 13.23
N LEU A 809 -7.22 -10.79 14.00
CA LEU A 809 -7.63 -12.08 13.45
C LEU A 809 -9.15 -12.10 13.24
N PRO A 810 -9.69 -12.83 12.24
CA PRO A 810 -11.11 -12.77 11.85
C PRO A 810 -12.13 -13.12 12.95
N ASN A 811 -11.70 -13.76 14.04
CA ASN A 811 -12.57 -14.09 15.17
C ASN A 811 -12.68 -12.96 16.21
N LYS A 812 -12.08 -11.77 15.98
CA LYS A 812 -12.12 -10.57 16.85
C LYS A 812 -11.69 -10.76 18.32
N LEU A 813 -11.28 -11.97 18.73
CA LEU A 813 -10.96 -12.34 20.10
C LEU A 813 -9.49 -12.15 20.48
N MET A 814 -8.57 -12.03 19.50
CA MET A 814 -7.15 -11.81 19.78
C MET A 814 -6.51 -10.81 18.81
N VAL A 815 -5.80 -9.85 19.39
CA VAL A 815 -4.96 -8.89 18.68
C VAL A 815 -3.50 -9.27 18.94
N LYS A 816 -2.73 -9.53 17.88
CA LYS A 816 -1.29 -9.84 18.02
C LYS A 816 -0.46 -8.56 17.96
N TYR A 817 0.57 -8.49 18.80
CA TYR A 817 1.53 -7.39 18.85
C TYR A 817 2.97 -7.93 18.88
N HIS A 818 3.82 -7.36 18.04
CA HIS A 818 5.27 -7.58 18.02
C HIS A 818 5.97 -6.25 18.24
N ARG A 819 6.84 -6.16 19.25
CA ARG A 819 7.42 -4.89 19.69
C ARG A 819 8.45 -4.29 18.72
N LYS A 820 9.20 -5.13 18.02
CA LYS A 820 10.29 -4.72 17.12
C LYS A 820 9.82 -3.71 16.04
N PRO A 821 8.68 -3.91 15.34
CA PRO A 821 8.06 -2.93 14.45
C PRO A 821 7.91 -1.53 15.04
N SER A 822 7.34 -1.41 16.25
CA SER A 822 7.14 -0.10 16.90
C SER A 822 8.47 0.55 17.27
N GLN A 823 9.43 -0.26 17.73
CA GLN A 823 10.79 0.19 18.05
C GLN A 823 11.54 0.68 16.81
N TYR A 824 11.41 -0.02 15.68
CA TYR A 824 12.02 0.35 14.41
C TYR A 824 11.49 1.70 13.91
N LEU A 825 10.17 1.92 13.97
CA LEU A 825 9.59 3.21 13.61
C LEU A 825 9.99 4.31 14.60
N ALA A 826 10.00 4.03 15.91
CA ALA A 826 10.46 5.00 16.91
C ALA A 826 11.91 5.43 16.67
N ALA A 827 12.83 4.48 16.46
CA ALA A 827 14.22 4.77 16.14
C ALA A 827 14.35 5.56 14.83
N SER A 828 13.60 5.18 13.80
CA SER A 828 13.56 5.88 12.51
C SER A 828 13.08 7.33 12.65
N MET A 829 12.02 7.56 13.43
CA MET A 829 11.46 8.90 13.72
C MET A 829 12.44 9.75 14.52
N LEU A 830 13.10 9.18 15.53
CA LEU A 830 14.12 9.88 16.33
C LEU A 830 15.32 10.30 15.48
N LEU A 831 15.84 9.40 14.65
CA LEU A 831 16.94 9.71 13.73
C LEU A 831 16.56 10.79 12.70
N ALA A 832 15.29 10.89 12.36
CA ALA A 832 14.72 11.93 11.50
C ALA A 832 14.41 13.25 12.24
N GLY A 833 14.63 13.32 13.56
CA GLY A 833 14.43 14.51 14.38
C GLY A 833 12.97 14.78 14.78
N TYR A 834 12.13 13.74 14.88
CA TYR A 834 10.73 13.88 15.28
C TYR A 834 10.58 14.21 16.77
N ASN A 835 9.69 15.13 17.10
CA ASN A 835 9.20 15.33 18.46
C ASN A 835 7.91 14.51 18.71
N LYS A 836 7.38 14.58 19.94
CA LYS A 836 6.13 13.90 20.34
C LYS A 836 4.93 14.23 19.45
N TRP A 837 4.80 15.48 18.99
CA TRP A 837 3.73 15.92 18.11
C TRP A 837 3.86 15.30 16.71
N ASP A 838 5.07 15.27 16.14
CA ASP A 838 5.31 14.66 14.83
C ASP A 838 4.96 13.16 14.83
N VAL A 839 5.27 12.46 15.92
CA VAL A 839 4.93 11.03 16.09
C VAL A 839 3.40 10.84 16.04
N GLN A 840 2.64 11.67 16.74
CA GLN A 840 1.17 11.61 16.73
C GLN A 840 0.59 11.93 15.35
N GLU A 841 1.12 12.95 14.67
CA GLU A 841 0.67 13.32 13.33
C GLU A 841 0.99 12.23 12.29
N ALA A 842 2.17 11.61 12.40
CA ALA A 842 2.57 10.48 11.57
C ALA A 842 1.65 9.29 11.75
N ILE A 843 1.31 8.94 13.00
CA ILE A 843 0.32 7.90 13.32
C ILE A 843 -1.05 8.25 12.69
N ALA A 844 -1.52 9.49 12.83
CA ALA A 844 -2.79 9.93 12.26
C ALA A 844 -2.79 9.90 10.71
N LYS A 845 -1.67 10.25 10.07
CA LYS A 845 -1.48 10.16 8.62
C LYS A 845 -1.58 8.71 8.15
N LEU A 846 -0.86 7.79 8.78
CA LEU A 846 -0.89 6.37 8.45
C LEU A 846 -2.29 5.77 8.64
N TRP A 847 -3.01 6.13 9.72
CA TRP A 847 -4.39 5.71 9.93
C TRP A 847 -5.35 6.22 8.84
N ARG A 848 -5.23 7.48 8.42
CA ARG A 848 -6.03 8.05 7.32
C ARG A 848 -5.84 7.25 6.03
N LEU A 849 -4.59 6.94 5.70
CA LEU A 849 -4.25 6.18 4.50
C LEU A 849 -4.72 4.71 4.55
N ARG A 850 -4.66 4.07 5.74
CA ARG A 850 -5.19 2.72 5.96
C ARG A 850 -6.72 2.69 5.81
N LYS A 851 -7.43 3.67 6.40
CA LYS A 851 -8.90 3.81 6.29
C LYS A 851 -9.36 4.12 4.86
N SER A 852 -8.56 4.83 4.07
CA SER A 852 -8.89 5.15 2.68
C SER A 852 -8.56 4.01 1.69
N GLY A 853 -8.10 2.85 2.17
CA GLY A 853 -7.73 1.71 1.33
C GLY A 853 -6.47 1.89 0.47
N LYS A 854 -5.73 2.98 0.65
CA LYS A 854 -4.53 3.31 -0.16
C LYS A 854 -3.28 2.54 0.28
N ILE A 855 -3.33 1.87 1.44
CA ILE A 855 -2.27 1.00 1.98
C ILE A 855 -2.87 -0.36 2.41
N MET A 856 -4.05 -0.74 1.89
CA MET A 856 -4.57 -2.09 2.18
C MET A 856 -3.68 -3.10 1.45
N ASP A 857 -3.23 -4.16 2.11
CA ASP A 857 -2.66 -5.28 1.38
C ASP A 857 -3.77 -5.88 0.50
N GLN A 858 -3.41 -6.18 -0.74
CA GLN A 858 -4.36 -6.64 -1.76
C GLN A 858 -5.15 -7.86 -1.30
N VAL A 859 -4.52 -8.73 -0.49
CA VAL A 859 -5.14 -9.92 0.12
C VAL A 859 -6.30 -9.55 1.06
N SER A 860 -6.15 -8.53 1.91
CA SER A 860 -7.23 -8.02 2.76
C SER A 860 -8.35 -7.34 1.96
N ALA A 861 -8.03 -6.65 0.87
CA ALA A 861 -9.02 -6.04 -0.03
C ALA A 861 -9.82 -7.12 -0.79
N ASP A 862 -9.14 -8.15 -1.30
CA ASP A 862 -9.71 -9.27 -2.04
C ASP A 862 -10.55 -10.18 -1.11
N TYR A 863 -10.13 -10.37 0.14
CA TYR A 863 -10.92 -11.04 1.18
C TYR A 863 -12.24 -10.31 1.47
N LEU A 864 -12.22 -8.98 1.58
CA LEU A 864 -13.45 -8.19 1.74
C LEU A 864 -14.33 -8.23 0.49
N HIS A 865 -13.74 -8.38 -0.69
CA HIS A 865 -14.46 -8.51 -1.95
C HIS A 865 -15.08 -9.91 -2.12
N SER A 866 -14.39 -10.98 -1.71
CA SER A 866 -14.91 -12.35 -1.74
C SER A 866 -16.08 -12.55 -0.77
N ILE A 867 -16.07 -11.87 0.38
CA ILE A 867 -17.20 -11.81 1.31
C ILE A 867 -18.45 -11.22 0.63
N ARG A 868 -18.30 -10.20 -0.23
CA ARG A 868 -19.43 -9.65 -1.01
C ARG A 868 -19.97 -10.66 -2.03
N TYR A 869 -19.09 -11.39 -2.72
CA TYR A 869 -19.51 -12.43 -3.67
C TYR A 869 -20.22 -13.60 -2.99
N SER A 870 -19.79 -13.99 -1.78
CA SER A 870 -20.49 -15.02 -0.98
C SER A 870 -21.93 -14.60 -0.66
N LYS A 871 -22.15 -13.32 -0.33
CA LYS A 871 -23.48 -12.73 -0.12
C LYS A 871 -24.30 -12.66 -1.40
N SER A 872 -23.68 -12.37 -2.55
CA SER A 872 -24.38 -12.38 -3.84
C SER A 872 -24.87 -13.77 -4.24
N VAL A 873 -24.09 -14.83 -3.97
CA VAL A 873 -24.52 -16.22 -4.22
C VAL A 873 -25.66 -16.65 -3.28
N GLU A 874 -25.62 -16.23 -2.01
CA GLU A 874 -26.75 -16.41 -1.08
C GLU A 874 -28.00 -15.66 -1.53
N THR A 875 -27.84 -14.46 -2.07
CA THR A 875 -28.94 -13.64 -2.59
C THR A 875 -29.55 -14.27 -3.85
N ILE A 876 -28.71 -14.84 -4.73
CA ILE A 876 -29.17 -15.59 -5.91
C ILE A 876 -29.92 -16.87 -5.50
N ARG A 877 -29.45 -17.60 -4.47
CA ARG A 877 -30.21 -18.75 -3.92
C ARG A 877 -31.53 -18.34 -3.28
N ALA A 878 -31.58 -17.19 -2.60
CA ALA A 878 -32.82 -16.65 -2.05
C ALA A 878 -33.82 -16.27 -3.17
N LEU A 879 -33.33 -15.73 -4.29
CA LEU A 879 -34.13 -15.45 -5.48
C LEU A 879 -34.61 -16.73 -6.19
N LEU A 880 -33.85 -17.83 -6.09
CA LEU A 880 -34.22 -19.15 -6.63
C LEU A 880 -35.21 -19.95 -5.75
N GLY A 881 -35.75 -19.34 -4.69
CA GLY A 881 -36.98 -19.81 -4.05
C GLY A 881 -36.89 -21.08 -3.18
N VAL A 882 -35.69 -21.49 -2.73
CA VAL A 882 -35.57 -22.61 -1.79
C VAL A 882 -36.04 -22.15 -0.40
N LYS A 883 -37.31 -22.38 -0.09
CA LYS A 883 -37.93 -21.98 1.19
C LYS A 883 -37.33 -22.75 2.37
N HIS A 884 -36.85 -22.02 3.37
CA HIS A 884 -36.60 -22.55 4.71
C HIS A 884 -37.93 -22.76 5.45
N THR A 885 -38.14 -23.96 5.99
CA THR A 885 -39.14 -24.21 7.04
C THR A 885 -38.64 -23.58 8.33
N THR A 886 -39.25 -22.48 8.74
CA THR A 886 -39.02 -21.85 10.04
C THR A 886 -39.87 -22.54 11.10
N GLN A 887 -39.25 -23.24 12.06
CA GLN A 887 -39.88 -23.50 13.35
C GLN A 887 -39.53 -22.37 14.35
N PRO A 888 -40.46 -21.99 15.24
CA PRO A 888 -40.27 -20.90 16.18
C PRO A 888 -39.30 -21.29 17.31
N ARG A 889 -38.40 -20.35 17.64
CA ARG A 889 -37.47 -20.45 18.78
C ARG A 889 -38.23 -20.71 20.08
N ARG A 890 -37.93 -21.81 20.77
CA ARG A 890 -38.24 -21.97 22.20
C ARG A 890 -37.29 -21.10 23.02
N SER A 891 -37.86 -20.36 23.98
CA SER A 891 -37.15 -19.52 24.95
C SER A 891 -36.42 -20.39 25.97
N LEU A 892 -35.22 -19.95 26.38
CA LEU A 892 -34.36 -20.57 27.41
C LEU A 892 -34.92 -20.48 28.84
N ALA A 893 -36.21 -20.17 29.02
CA ALA A 893 -36.85 -20.01 30.32
C ALA A 893 -37.50 -21.30 30.89
N ASP A 894 -37.61 -22.38 30.10
CA ASP A 894 -38.46 -23.54 30.46
C ASP A 894 -37.72 -24.88 30.67
N VAL A 895 -36.43 -24.88 31.04
CA VAL A 895 -35.75 -26.15 31.39
C VAL A 895 -35.21 -26.10 32.82
N ASN A 896 -35.98 -26.70 33.72
CA ASN A 896 -35.58 -27.01 35.09
C ASN A 896 -34.45 -28.05 35.06
N TRP A 897 -33.33 -27.70 35.68
CA TRP A 897 -32.20 -28.60 35.90
C TRP A 897 -32.53 -29.60 37.02
N ARG A 898 -32.45 -30.89 36.71
CA ARG A 898 -32.24 -31.98 37.68
C ARG A 898 -31.18 -32.92 37.15
#